data_AF-A0A5E4IR01-F1
#
_entry.id   AF-A0A5E4IR01-F1
#
_cell.length_a   1.000
_cell.length_b   1.000
_cell.length_c   1.000
_cell.angle_alpha   90.00
_cell.angle_beta   90.00
_cell.angle_gamma   90.00
#
_symmetry.space_group_name_H-M   'P 1'
#
loop_
_entity.id
_entity.type
_entity.pdbx_description
1 polymer ?
#
loop_
_entity_poly.entity_id
_entity_poly.type
_entity_poly.pdbx_seq_one_letter_code
_entity_poly.pdbx_strand_id
1 'polypeptide(L)'
;MRLGVIALLLLVPIAAAFSFSEYSYLLKSESPSLASLFLLPRDCSGFSTIEIARNARSDKDFGDAVTLADKANSDLANAAAVAWQQRLSLSWGAAGVLAYRQYSFWCFSYGASALTEASDSAKKGFEALDSKIAEFEQATDENYTGAAGGLFAEFGELKKQIEERDANGESIAQRFVNASERVSFAWNALAWSPSAAPITDAANALVSDDSLLRQQAEYRDRVQDVLDGLNAERDAFATQADAKITAASRALDAVERENLRDVGESAFLLVGAGESLASEYQLASFEDDLNRAQQLLDDANAMKEESPRLERLKAQGWLTRGIISLRTAVAKATEAETISKQADQRSRSLESALRLRVLEEQRLASAAIEKARASNPYAASSASALLSKNYDSLSSSLKTRGERINFYLSEITQLRDVRDAAEKPSFAREKKTELLAKAESVGALLEKVAKDGIDVSALKAQLSQARSAIASAEETESNQQLLLALGDDLRKIEEGAYALETEEFGVLKDEYDAASQDSEFLSRAEQMRLDDYARLFKGGETDVAKNAGSLAQARDDIEAMLSKLDVDTPNILKRHLEAGAETETTYDDVVRLDAPAIATTAITFRNLLSLEYDSLLALEPPVSLENATVVSAGDGVSVQGGKIMLQRVEAGGVYVLTVRDSEVLARKKTEVSETLSANEREAAKRWTVRFDCVRDADVLVEKTFAFDVEAVTGALLEERTARAIVPCLKGANTFAIEYRIPNPVSVEKTFSEKTNVSIELLYVLRNNAEELRNFEYDDVQTLACSAKSVSVVTPMKYKTEFLAGALMLQFKQDSFPAGASYESHVLVECDSLQIAAATKLAELKASGTNDTRVSDAEARIAEGKYGKALELLFAAENAIIAANQTALDKNEAQREIDAALAFNSTAVRAVASQANARLAAAQTDAETKAALKGLHDALKALAQEKISALKCSSCSAETKNATQKARETFAIGDYLSAISLAENAAALQAADERGVEENNALLAALSDKLDDAKKTARATEALFDKAFSASQDREAVRKRFLRYQEGLRSRTALEKAITEAEKALSKSDAEKTAGLIDDVESRRLELEGSIEGMQTEAERELELVQQGDAQFGTTETKAAVALAQGALKDGSFFTAYVTANDARNALLKIPTSNSGNDDSWRILLGAAGLCIIALLAYLFTRKGGKRAKEI
;
A
#
# COMPACT_ATOMS: atom_id res chain seq x y z
N MET A 1 -26.12 15.98 -9.69
CA MET A 1 -26.35 14.61 -9.19
C MET A 1 -25.29 13.76 -9.88
N ARG A 2 -24.19 13.35 -9.24
CA ARG A 2 -23.98 12.77 -7.89
C ARG A 2 -24.53 11.34 -7.81
N LEU A 3 -23.63 10.41 -7.44
CA LEU A 3 -23.85 9.02 -6.98
C LEU A 3 -24.20 7.99 -8.09
N GLY A 4 -23.64 6.77 -8.07
CA GLY A 4 -22.66 6.19 -7.14
C GLY A 4 -21.93 4.97 -7.73
N VAL A 5 -20.67 4.73 -7.34
CA VAL A 5 -20.27 3.78 -6.25
C VAL A 5 -20.19 2.36 -6.81
N ILE A 6 -19.01 1.88 -7.23
CA ILE A 6 -17.91 1.26 -6.42
C ILE A 6 -18.19 -0.23 -6.13
N ALA A 7 -17.09 -1.01 -6.10
CA ALA A 7 -16.95 -2.43 -5.71
C ALA A 7 -17.07 -3.47 -6.84
N LEU A 8 -15.93 -3.77 -7.48
CA LEU A 8 -15.32 -5.12 -7.55
C LEU A 8 -13.94 -5.00 -8.25
N LEU A 9 -12.92 -4.60 -7.48
CA LEU A 9 -11.51 -4.58 -7.89
C LEU A 9 -10.65 -4.97 -6.68
N LEU A 10 -10.74 -6.25 -6.31
CA LEU A 10 -9.92 -6.92 -5.31
C LEU A 10 -9.68 -8.36 -5.81
N LEU A 11 -8.47 -8.88 -5.60
CA LEU A 11 -7.95 -10.20 -6.04
C LEU A 11 -7.24 -10.26 -7.42
N VAL A 12 -6.46 -9.24 -7.77
CA VAL A 12 -5.18 -9.46 -8.47
C VAL A 12 -4.09 -8.72 -7.71
N PRO A 13 -3.06 -9.40 -7.17
CA PRO A 13 -1.90 -8.73 -6.59
C PRO A 13 -0.99 -8.22 -7.71
N ILE A 14 -1.31 -7.04 -8.25
CA ILE A 14 -0.36 -6.30 -9.08
C ILE A 14 0.61 -5.59 -8.13
N ALA A 15 1.54 -6.37 -7.56
CA ALA A 15 2.79 -5.81 -7.08
C ALA A 15 3.62 -5.44 -8.33
N ALA A 16 3.98 -4.17 -8.48
CA ALA A 16 4.83 -3.73 -9.56
C ALA A 16 6.28 -4.11 -9.23
N ALA A 17 6.71 -5.30 -9.66
CA ALA A 17 8.04 -5.82 -9.35
C ALA A 17 9.17 -4.85 -9.77
N PHE A 18 10.05 -4.53 -8.83
CA PHE A 18 11.21 -3.69 -9.02
C PHE A 18 12.31 -4.47 -9.76
N SER A 19 12.21 -4.50 -11.08
CA SER A 19 13.19 -5.10 -11.99
C SER A 19 14.20 -4.06 -12.51
N PHE A 20 15.48 -4.22 -12.18
CA PHE A 20 16.58 -3.43 -12.76
C PHE A 20 17.14 -4.06 -14.05
N SER A 21 16.97 -5.38 -14.23
CA SER A 21 17.37 -6.12 -15.42
C SER A 21 16.60 -5.68 -16.68
N GLU A 22 15.41 -5.09 -16.52
CA GLU A 22 14.66 -4.38 -17.57
C GLU A 22 15.50 -3.34 -18.31
N TYR A 23 16.49 -2.71 -17.67
CA TYR A 23 17.37 -1.72 -18.30
C TYR A 23 18.65 -2.34 -18.87
N SER A 24 18.98 -3.58 -18.50
CA SER A 24 20.27 -4.23 -18.77
C SER A 24 20.62 -4.35 -20.28
N TYR A 25 19.63 -4.26 -21.17
CA TYR A 25 19.84 -4.18 -22.62
C TYR A 25 20.67 -2.97 -23.08
N LEU A 26 20.74 -1.90 -22.27
CA LEU A 26 21.57 -0.72 -22.55
C LEU A 26 23.07 -1.05 -22.43
N LEU A 27 23.44 -2.10 -21.70
CA LEU A 27 24.81 -2.64 -21.65
C LEU A 27 25.10 -3.50 -22.88
N LYS A 28 25.43 -2.85 -23.99
CA LYS A 28 25.80 -3.51 -25.25
C LYS A 28 26.95 -4.51 -25.02
N SER A 29 26.77 -5.76 -25.42
CA SER A 29 27.82 -6.79 -25.36
C SER A 29 28.34 -7.24 -26.73
N GLU A 30 27.68 -6.91 -27.84
CA GLU A 30 28.12 -7.31 -29.18
C GLU A 30 29.25 -6.41 -29.72
N SER A 31 30.37 -7.02 -30.10
CA SER A 31 31.52 -6.30 -30.67
C SER A 31 31.32 -5.94 -32.15
N PRO A 32 31.71 -4.72 -32.59
CA PRO A 32 31.70 -4.34 -34.00
C PRO A 32 32.77 -5.11 -34.81
N SER A 33 32.64 -5.13 -36.14
CA SER A 33 33.56 -5.88 -37.00
C SER A 33 35.01 -5.38 -36.94
N LEU A 34 35.91 -6.24 -36.49
CA LEU A 34 37.35 -5.96 -36.38
C LEU A 34 38.13 -6.07 -37.71
N ALA A 35 37.44 -6.22 -38.85
CA ALA A 35 38.07 -6.43 -40.15
C ALA A 35 38.98 -5.27 -40.60
N SER A 36 38.71 -4.04 -40.12
CA SER A 36 39.51 -2.84 -40.40
C SER A 36 40.97 -2.95 -39.91
N LEU A 37 41.21 -3.68 -38.81
CA LEU A 37 42.53 -3.85 -38.19
C LEU A 37 43.52 -4.69 -39.02
N PHE A 38 43.03 -5.54 -39.93
CA PHE A 38 43.89 -6.25 -40.89
C PHE A 38 44.49 -5.31 -41.95
N LEU A 39 43.76 -4.25 -42.31
CA LEU A 39 44.16 -3.27 -43.32
C LEU A 39 45.01 -2.15 -42.71
N LEU A 40 44.57 -1.62 -41.55
CA LEU A 40 45.19 -0.53 -40.81
C LEU A 40 45.50 -0.95 -39.36
N PRO A 41 46.65 -1.59 -39.11
CA PRO A 41 47.01 -2.05 -37.76
C PRO A 41 47.23 -0.86 -36.82
N ARG A 42 46.71 -0.96 -35.60
CA ARG A 42 46.86 0.03 -34.52
C ARG A 42 47.68 -0.55 -33.38
N ASP A 43 48.49 0.29 -32.72
CA ASP A 43 49.10 -0.08 -31.44
C ASP A 43 47.99 -0.39 -30.42
N CYS A 44 48.11 -1.50 -29.72
CA CYS A 44 47.18 -1.91 -28.67
C CYS A 44 47.81 -1.85 -27.27
N SER A 45 48.96 -1.16 -27.12
CA SER A 45 49.50 -0.83 -25.80
C SER A 45 48.48 -0.01 -25.00
N GLY A 46 48.20 -0.45 -23.76
CA GLY A 46 47.19 0.17 -22.89
C GLY A 46 46.16 -0.79 -22.29
N PHE A 47 46.10 -2.06 -22.72
CA PHE A 47 45.32 -3.09 -22.02
C PHE A 47 45.98 -3.46 -20.68
N SER A 48 45.17 -3.63 -19.62
CA SER A 48 45.60 -4.09 -18.30
C SER A 48 44.54 -4.97 -17.64
N THR A 49 44.99 -5.89 -16.78
CA THR A 49 44.12 -6.66 -15.87
C THR A 49 43.31 -5.76 -14.94
N ILE A 50 42.18 -6.27 -14.46
CA ILE A 50 41.23 -5.57 -13.58
C ILE A 50 41.02 -6.35 -12.28
N GLU A 51 40.89 -5.64 -11.15
CA GLU A 51 40.59 -6.24 -9.85
C GLU A 51 39.07 -6.29 -9.66
N ILE A 52 38.49 -7.49 -9.71
CA ILE A 52 37.04 -7.73 -9.67
C ILE A 52 36.50 -7.51 -8.26
N ALA A 53 35.32 -6.88 -8.20
CA ALA A 53 34.54 -6.60 -6.99
C ALA A 53 34.60 -7.74 -5.94
N ARG A 54 35.25 -7.45 -4.79
CA ARG A 54 35.50 -8.47 -3.75
C ARG A 54 34.24 -9.01 -3.09
N ASN A 55 33.24 -8.16 -2.88
CA ASN A 55 31.94 -8.54 -2.30
C ASN A 55 31.16 -9.48 -3.23
N ALA A 56 31.09 -9.17 -4.53
CA ALA A 56 30.50 -10.06 -5.54
C ALA A 56 31.22 -11.43 -5.57
N ARG A 57 32.55 -11.47 -5.42
CA ARG A 57 33.34 -12.71 -5.35
C ARG A 57 33.08 -13.58 -4.11
N SER A 58 32.65 -13.00 -3.00
CA SER A 58 32.24 -13.75 -1.81
C SER A 58 30.80 -14.26 -1.88
N ASP A 59 29.99 -13.70 -2.78
CA ASP A 59 28.57 -14.05 -2.91
C ASP A 59 28.35 -15.19 -3.90
N LYS A 60 27.51 -16.14 -3.51
CA LYS A 60 27.15 -17.30 -4.32
C LYS A 60 26.13 -16.92 -5.41
N ASP A 61 25.26 -15.94 -5.15
CA ASP A 61 24.21 -15.55 -6.08
C ASP A 61 24.80 -14.83 -7.31
N PHE A 62 25.95 -14.17 -7.14
CA PHE A 62 26.73 -13.54 -8.21
C PHE A 62 27.68 -14.52 -8.95
N GLY A 63 27.63 -15.83 -8.68
CA GLY A 63 28.60 -16.80 -9.21
C GLY A 63 28.78 -16.81 -10.74
N ASP A 64 27.68 -16.66 -11.50
CA ASP A 64 27.73 -16.55 -12.95
C ASP A 64 28.33 -15.21 -13.41
N ALA A 65 27.95 -14.10 -12.75
CA ALA A 65 28.51 -12.77 -13.00
C ALA A 65 30.02 -12.73 -12.74
N VAL A 66 30.48 -13.33 -11.62
CA VAL A 66 31.90 -13.44 -11.26
C VAL A 66 32.66 -14.31 -12.27
N THR A 67 32.06 -15.42 -12.74
CA THR A 67 32.68 -16.27 -13.77
C THR A 67 32.94 -15.52 -15.07
N LEU A 68 31.99 -14.69 -15.50
CA LEU A 68 32.13 -13.82 -16.67
C LEU A 68 33.15 -12.69 -16.42
N ALA A 69 33.19 -12.10 -15.22
CA ALA A 69 34.18 -11.09 -14.85
C ALA A 69 35.61 -11.67 -14.81
N ASP A 70 35.81 -12.87 -14.28
CA ASP A 70 37.11 -13.57 -14.27
C ASP A 70 37.58 -13.89 -15.70
N LYS A 71 36.64 -14.26 -16.59
CA LYS A 71 36.92 -14.44 -18.02
C LYS A 71 37.27 -13.11 -18.70
N ALA A 72 36.56 -12.02 -18.42
CA ALA A 72 36.90 -10.69 -18.90
C ALA A 72 38.30 -10.24 -18.47
N ASN A 73 38.67 -10.46 -17.20
CA ASN A 73 40.01 -10.18 -16.69
C ASN A 73 41.09 -11.06 -17.36
N SER A 74 40.79 -12.35 -17.59
CA SER A 74 41.67 -13.25 -18.34
C SER A 74 41.90 -12.78 -19.77
N ASP A 75 40.85 -12.30 -20.45
CA ASP A 75 40.96 -11.78 -21.82
C ASP A 75 41.69 -10.44 -21.88
N LEU A 76 41.55 -9.54 -20.89
CA LEU A 76 42.42 -8.36 -20.78
C LEU A 76 43.90 -8.73 -20.53
N ALA A 77 44.16 -9.76 -19.73
CA ALA A 77 45.52 -10.28 -19.55
C ALA A 77 46.11 -10.83 -20.86
N ASN A 78 45.30 -11.58 -21.62
CA ASN A 78 45.67 -12.09 -22.95
C ASN A 78 45.92 -10.94 -23.94
N ALA A 79 45.06 -9.92 -23.96
CA ALA A 79 45.24 -8.72 -24.78
C ALA A 79 46.55 -7.99 -24.44
N ALA A 80 46.84 -7.76 -23.15
CA ALA A 80 48.08 -7.15 -22.69
C ALA A 80 49.34 -7.96 -23.06
N ALA A 81 49.28 -9.29 -22.95
CA ALA A 81 50.37 -10.17 -23.35
C ALA A 81 50.62 -10.14 -24.88
N VAL A 82 49.55 -10.09 -25.68
CA VAL A 82 49.64 -9.95 -27.15
C VAL A 82 50.14 -8.55 -27.55
N ALA A 83 49.77 -7.49 -26.84
CA ALA A 83 50.29 -6.13 -27.07
C ALA A 83 51.81 -6.05 -26.96
N TRP A 84 52.39 -6.78 -26.00
CA TRP A 84 53.85 -6.86 -25.86
C TRP A 84 54.51 -7.60 -27.05
N GLN A 85 53.92 -8.71 -27.51
CA GLN A 85 54.38 -9.44 -28.70
C GLN A 85 54.24 -8.61 -29.98
N GLN A 86 53.13 -7.88 -30.13
CA GLN A 86 52.87 -6.93 -31.20
C GLN A 86 54.03 -5.93 -31.30
N ARG A 87 54.36 -5.24 -30.19
CA ARG A 87 55.43 -4.24 -30.16
C ARG A 87 56.81 -4.82 -30.50
N LEU A 88 57.09 -6.04 -30.06
CA LEU A 88 58.34 -6.74 -30.39
C LEU A 88 58.45 -7.13 -31.88
N SER A 89 57.34 -7.49 -32.53
CA SER A 89 57.35 -7.95 -33.92
C SER A 89 57.92 -6.92 -34.90
N LEU A 90 57.83 -5.62 -34.60
CA LEU A 90 58.45 -4.54 -35.39
C LEU A 90 59.98 -4.65 -35.46
N SER A 91 60.63 -5.34 -34.52
CA SER A 91 62.08 -5.59 -34.53
C SER A 91 62.52 -6.73 -35.45
N TRP A 92 61.58 -7.52 -36.00
CA TRP A 92 61.87 -8.74 -36.79
C TRP A 92 62.03 -8.48 -38.30
N GLY A 93 62.21 -7.23 -38.71
CA GLY A 93 62.37 -6.84 -40.12
C GLY A 93 61.10 -7.02 -40.95
N ALA A 94 61.25 -7.31 -42.25
CA ALA A 94 60.12 -7.33 -43.20
C ALA A 94 59.02 -8.36 -42.87
N ALA A 95 59.37 -9.51 -42.29
CA ALA A 95 58.40 -10.49 -41.81
C ALA A 95 57.58 -9.98 -40.59
N GLY A 96 58.17 -9.06 -39.81
CA GLY A 96 57.55 -8.44 -38.65
C GLY A 96 56.29 -7.63 -38.95
N VAL A 97 56.13 -7.09 -40.16
CA VAL A 97 54.95 -6.28 -40.54
C VAL A 97 53.67 -7.11 -40.63
N LEU A 98 53.76 -8.37 -41.08
CA LEU A 98 52.62 -9.30 -41.10
C LEU A 98 52.28 -9.76 -39.68
N ALA A 99 53.29 -10.08 -38.88
CA ALA A 99 53.12 -10.42 -37.46
C ALA A 99 52.49 -9.24 -36.69
N TYR A 100 52.92 -8.00 -36.91
CA TYR A 100 52.35 -6.80 -36.28
C TYR A 100 50.85 -6.66 -36.56
N ARG A 101 50.41 -6.89 -37.80
CA ARG A 101 48.98 -6.89 -38.18
C ARG A 101 48.20 -7.99 -37.48
N GLN A 102 48.73 -9.21 -37.50
CA GLN A 102 48.10 -10.37 -36.88
C GLN A 102 47.96 -10.20 -35.35
N TYR A 103 49.01 -9.72 -34.69
CA TYR A 103 48.96 -9.41 -33.26
C TYR A 103 48.07 -8.20 -32.94
N SER A 104 47.97 -7.18 -33.81
CA SER A 104 46.98 -6.09 -33.66
C SER A 104 45.56 -6.65 -33.59
N PHE A 105 45.21 -7.51 -34.55
CA PHE A 105 43.89 -8.12 -34.64
C PHE A 105 43.59 -9.00 -33.42
N TRP A 106 44.51 -9.90 -33.03
CA TRP A 106 44.32 -10.75 -31.85
C TRP A 106 44.19 -9.94 -30.56
N CYS A 107 45.01 -8.91 -30.36
CA CYS A 107 44.99 -8.05 -29.18
C CYS A 107 43.64 -7.35 -28.99
N PHE A 108 43.12 -6.72 -30.04
CA PHE A 108 41.79 -6.10 -30.00
C PHE A 108 40.64 -7.11 -30.01
N SER A 109 40.84 -8.34 -30.50
CA SER A 109 39.84 -9.41 -30.39
C SER A 109 39.68 -9.87 -28.94
N TYR A 110 40.79 -10.04 -28.20
CA TYR A 110 40.74 -10.31 -26.76
C TYR A 110 40.18 -9.12 -25.97
N GLY A 111 40.54 -7.87 -26.33
CA GLY A 111 39.93 -6.69 -25.71
C GLY A 111 38.43 -6.58 -25.96
N ALA A 112 37.96 -6.92 -27.16
CA ALA A 112 36.54 -6.99 -27.48
C ALA A 112 35.83 -8.07 -26.65
N SER A 113 36.37 -9.29 -26.64
CA SER A 113 35.90 -10.41 -25.81
C SER A 113 35.76 -9.98 -24.36
N ALA A 114 36.78 -9.34 -23.79
CA ALA A 114 36.72 -8.87 -22.41
C ALA A 114 35.59 -7.86 -22.14
N LEU A 115 35.29 -6.95 -23.06
CA LEU A 115 34.19 -5.99 -22.89
C LEU A 115 32.81 -6.64 -23.06
N THR A 116 32.68 -7.63 -23.94
CA THR A 116 31.50 -8.50 -24.06
C THR A 116 31.24 -9.21 -22.73
N GLU A 117 32.24 -9.95 -22.22
CA GLU A 117 32.13 -10.73 -20.98
C GLU A 117 31.92 -9.83 -19.75
N ALA A 118 32.53 -8.64 -19.69
CA ALA A 118 32.29 -7.67 -18.62
C ALA A 118 30.87 -7.07 -18.67
N SER A 119 30.34 -6.84 -19.88
CA SER A 119 28.96 -6.33 -20.04
C SER A 119 27.95 -7.39 -19.63
N ASP A 120 28.14 -8.64 -20.07
CA ASP A 120 27.25 -9.75 -19.72
C ASP A 120 27.39 -10.16 -18.24
N SER A 121 28.57 -9.99 -17.64
CA SER A 121 28.77 -10.08 -16.18
C SER A 121 27.88 -9.09 -15.43
N ALA A 122 27.89 -7.80 -15.81
CA ALA A 122 27.06 -6.79 -15.17
C ALA A 122 25.55 -6.99 -15.40
N LYS A 123 25.14 -7.60 -16.52
CA LYS A 123 23.74 -8.04 -16.72
C LYS A 123 23.37 -9.16 -15.75
N LYS A 124 24.22 -10.20 -15.63
CA LYS A 124 24.02 -11.29 -14.67
C LYS A 124 24.01 -10.79 -13.22
N GLY A 125 24.74 -9.73 -12.90
CA GLY A 125 24.68 -9.06 -11.61
C GLY A 125 23.34 -8.36 -11.33
N PHE A 126 22.65 -7.82 -12.35
CA PHE A 126 21.27 -7.34 -12.20
C PHE A 126 20.26 -8.49 -12.07
N GLU A 127 20.39 -9.56 -12.86
CA GLU A 127 19.53 -10.74 -12.70
C GLU A 127 19.61 -11.32 -11.27
N ALA A 128 20.82 -11.35 -10.68
CA ALA A 128 21.03 -11.79 -9.30
C ALA A 128 20.42 -10.81 -8.27
N LEU A 129 20.53 -9.50 -8.48
CA LEU A 129 19.91 -8.48 -7.63
C LEU A 129 18.37 -8.56 -7.69
N ASP A 130 17.80 -8.59 -8.89
CA ASP A 130 16.35 -8.66 -9.11
C ASP A 130 15.74 -9.93 -8.52
N SER A 131 16.40 -11.08 -8.68
CA SER A 131 15.97 -12.32 -8.03
C SER A 131 15.88 -12.20 -6.51
N LYS A 132 16.67 -11.31 -5.90
CA LYS A 132 16.66 -11.07 -4.45
C LYS A 132 15.66 -10.00 -4.03
N ILE A 133 15.44 -9.00 -4.87
CA ILE A 133 14.37 -8.02 -4.68
C ILE A 133 13.00 -8.70 -4.78
N ALA A 134 12.79 -9.60 -5.73
CA ALA A 134 11.57 -10.40 -5.83
C ALA A 134 11.33 -11.30 -4.61
N GLU A 135 12.38 -11.88 -4.01
CA GLU A 135 12.26 -12.60 -2.73
C GLU A 135 11.83 -11.66 -1.59
N PHE A 136 12.35 -10.43 -1.57
CA PHE A 136 11.98 -9.41 -0.60
C PHE A 136 10.53 -8.93 -0.78
N GLU A 137 10.08 -8.65 -2.00
CA GLU A 137 8.69 -8.31 -2.34
C GLU A 137 7.72 -9.43 -1.94
N GLN A 138 8.10 -10.69 -2.16
CA GLN A 138 7.27 -11.82 -1.75
C GLN A 138 7.23 -11.99 -0.23
N ALA A 139 8.35 -11.73 0.46
CA ALA A 139 8.45 -11.82 1.92
C ALA A 139 7.75 -10.68 2.66
N THR A 140 7.69 -9.50 2.06
CA THR A 140 7.22 -8.28 2.72
C THR A 140 5.88 -7.80 2.16
N ASP A 141 5.22 -6.91 2.90
CA ASP A 141 3.92 -6.34 2.54
C ASP A 141 4.16 -4.84 2.39
N GLU A 142 3.67 -4.23 1.31
CA GLU A 142 3.82 -2.80 1.03
C GLU A 142 3.28 -1.92 2.18
N ASN A 143 2.33 -2.45 2.97
CA ASN A 143 1.74 -1.77 4.12
C ASN A 143 2.56 -1.94 5.43
N TYR A 144 3.72 -2.63 5.41
CA TYR A 144 4.53 -2.85 6.60
C TYR A 144 5.35 -1.61 6.99
N THR A 145 4.92 -0.93 8.05
CA THR A 145 5.58 0.26 8.62
C THR A 145 6.83 -0.12 9.43
N GLY A 146 7.91 -0.45 8.73
CA GLY A 146 9.21 -0.79 9.30
C GLY A 146 10.37 -0.65 8.30
N ALA A 147 11.51 -1.29 8.58
CA ALA A 147 12.71 -1.20 7.74
C ALA A 147 12.47 -1.59 6.26
N ALA A 148 11.58 -2.55 6.00
CA ALA A 148 11.17 -2.93 4.64
C ALA A 148 10.48 -1.78 3.88
N GLY A 149 9.59 -1.02 4.53
CA GLY A 149 8.92 0.14 3.92
C GLY A 149 9.91 1.22 3.45
N GLY A 150 11.02 1.39 4.17
CA GLY A 150 12.11 2.26 3.73
C GLY A 150 12.81 1.76 2.47
N LEU A 151 13.03 0.44 2.36
CA LEU A 151 13.66 -0.18 1.19
C LEU A 151 12.75 -0.14 -0.05
N PHE A 152 11.44 -0.32 0.12
CA PHE A 152 10.44 -0.13 -0.93
C PHE A 152 10.44 1.30 -1.49
N ALA A 153 10.50 2.31 -0.61
CA ALA A 153 10.62 3.70 -1.04
C ALA A 153 11.96 3.97 -1.75
N GLU A 154 13.07 3.39 -1.28
CA GLU A 154 14.38 3.48 -1.92
C GLU A 154 14.35 2.86 -3.33
N PHE A 155 13.77 1.67 -3.53
CA PHE A 155 13.68 1.05 -4.86
C PHE A 155 12.73 1.77 -5.82
N GLY A 156 11.59 2.28 -5.34
CA GLY A 156 10.69 3.11 -6.15
C GLY A 156 11.37 4.38 -6.66
N GLU A 157 12.11 5.06 -5.79
CA GLU A 157 12.86 6.26 -6.15
C GLU A 157 14.07 5.94 -7.05
N LEU A 158 14.78 4.83 -6.82
CA LEU A 158 15.88 4.39 -7.69
C LEU A 158 15.42 3.97 -9.09
N LYS A 159 14.30 3.25 -9.24
CA LYS A 159 13.72 2.90 -10.55
C LYS A 159 13.36 4.18 -11.31
N LYS A 160 12.66 5.10 -10.65
CA LYS A 160 12.32 6.41 -11.19
C LYS A 160 13.56 7.23 -11.60
N GLN A 161 14.65 7.19 -10.84
CA GLN A 161 15.92 7.85 -11.22
C GLN A 161 16.59 7.26 -12.47
N ILE A 162 16.44 5.96 -12.73
CA ILE A 162 16.92 5.33 -13.99
C ILE A 162 16.06 5.79 -15.18
N GLU A 163 14.74 5.87 -14.98
CA GLU A 163 13.78 6.30 -16.00
C GLU A 163 13.89 7.79 -16.34
N GLU A 164 14.01 8.66 -15.32
CA GLU A 164 14.08 10.13 -15.45
C GLU A 164 15.50 10.65 -15.76
N ARG A 165 16.55 9.83 -15.55
CA ARG A 165 17.98 10.14 -15.76
C ARG A 165 18.45 11.45 -15.10
N ASP A 166 18.48 11.46 -13.77
CA ASP A 166 19.02 12.59 -13.00
C ASP A 166 20.46 12.37 -12.49
N ALA A 167 21.25 13.45 -12.38
CA ALA A 167 22.71 13.44 -12.49
C ALA A 167 23.50 13.28 -11.16
N ASN A 168 22.85 12.84 -10.07
CA ASN A 168 23.35 13.02 -8.70
C ASN A 168 24.20 11.85 -8.14
N GLY A 169 25.40 11.68 -8.70
CA GLY A 169 26.60 11.30 -7.93
C GLY A 169 26.81 9.83 -7.51
N GLU A 170 25.93 9.22 -6.70
CA GLU A 170 26.28 8.02 -5.90
C GLU A 170 25.31 6.82 -6.00
N SER A 171 24.16 6.96 -6.68
CA SER A 171 23.17 5.88 -6.79
C SER A 171 23.59 4.78 -7.78
N ILE A 172 23.04 3.57 -7.61
CA ILE A 172 23.20 2.47 -8.57
C ILE A 172 22.71 2.86 -9.97
N ALA A 173 21.67 3.71 -10.03
CA ALA A 173 21.16 4.34 -11.25
C ALA A 173 22.24 5.16 -11.97
N GLN A 174 22.95 6.04 -11.26
CA GLN A 174 24.01 6.85 -11.86
C GLN A 174 25.20 6.00 -12.31
N ARG A 175 25.61 4.98 -11.54
CA ARG A 175 26.67 4.06 -11.97
C ARG A 175 26.28 3.26 -13.21
N PHE A 176 25.01 2.86 -13.30
CA PHE A 176 24.48 2.18 -14.46
C PHE A 176 24.55 3.05 -15.73
N VAL A 177 24.08 4.30 -15.65
CA VAL A 177 24.19 5.27 -16.75
C VAL A 177 25.66 5.49 -17.15
N ASN A 178 26.53 5.75 -16.17
CA ASN A 178 27.97 5.96 -16.40
C ASN A 178 28.65 4.74 -17.07
N ALA A 179 28.31 3.52 -16.65
CA ALA A 179 28.85 2.30 -17.25
C ALA A 179 28.32 2.09 -18.68
N SER A 180 27.02 2.26 -18.90
CA SER A 180 26.37 2.18 -20.22
C SER A 180 26.98 3.17 -21.24
N GLU A 181 27.28 4.39 -20.81
CA GLU A 181 27.94 5.40 -21.65
C GLU A 181 29.38 5.01 -21.99
N ARG A 182 30.17 4.55 -21.01
CA ARG A 182 31.55 4.08 -21.24
C ARG A 182 31.60 2.86 -22.16
N VAL A 183 30.70 1.89 -22.00
CA VAL A 183 30.56 0.72 -22.88
C VAL A 183 30.22 1.18 -24.31
N SER A 184 29.24 2.07 -24.47
CA SER A 184 28.87 2.61 -25.78
C SER A 184 30.02 3.38 -26.44
N PHE A 185 30.77 4.18 -25.67
CA PHE A 185 31.96 4.87 -26.13
C PHE A 185 33.08 3.90 -26.54
N ALA A 186 33.32 2.85 -25.76
CA ALA A 186 34.34 1.84 -26.06
C ALA A 186 34.03 1.06 -27.33
N TRP A 187 32.78 0.67 -27.57
CA TRP A 187 32.37 0.04 -28.83
C TRP A 187 32.47 0.98 -30.02
N ASN A 188 32.07 2.24 -29.88
CA ASN A 188 32.23 3.25 -30.94
C ASN A 188 33.72 3.51 -31.25
N ALA A 189 34.58 3.58 -30.22
CA ALA A 189 36.02 3.70 -30.40
C ALA A 189 36.59 2.48 -31.14
N LEU A 190 36.17 1.26 -30.79
CA LEU A 190 36.62 0.04 -31.45
C LEU A 190 36.17 -0.06 -32.92
N ALA A 191 35.01 0.49 -33.28
CA ALA A 191 34.54 0.53 -34.66
C ALA A 191 35.33 1.52 -35.55
N TRP A 192 35.60 2.73 -35.05
CA TRP A 192 36.10 3.85 -35.87
C TRP A 192 37.59 4.19 -35.65
N SER A 193 38.12 4.03 -34.44
CA SER A 193 39.51 4.33 -34.10
C SER A 193 40.02 3.46 -32.93
N PRO A 194 40.32 2.16 -33.18
CA PRO A 194 40.66 1.18 -32.15
C PRO A 194 41.73 1.68 -31.17
N SER A 195 41.40 1.65 -29.88
CA SER A 195 42.26 2.04 -28.76
C SER A 195 41.97 1.17 -27.55
N ALA A 196 43.01 0.79 -26.80
CA ALA A 196 42.88 -0.10 -25.65
C ALA A 196 42.29 0.60 -24.40
N ALA A 197 42.51 1.92 -24.26
CA ALA A 197 42.12 2.66 -23.07
C ALA A 197 40.59 2.77 -22.87
N PRO A 198 39.76 3.09 -23.90
CA PRO A 198 38.30 3.09 -23.74
C PRO A 198 37.72 1.72 -23.33
N ILE A 199 38.25 0.64 -23.90
CA ILE A 199 37.82 -0.74 -23.59
C ILE A 199 38.16 -1.10 -22.14
N THR A 200 39.39 -0.79 -21.71
CA THR A 200 39.84 -1.07 -20.33
C THR A 200 39.09 -0.21 -19.31
N ASP A 201 38.77 1.04 -19.63
CA ASP A 201 37.97 1.93 -18.76
C ASP A 201 36.51 1.45 -18.62
N ALA A 202 35.88 1.05 -19.73
CA ALA A 202 34.53 0.51 -19.72
C ALA A 202 34.44 -0.82 -18.94
N ALA A 203 35.39 -1.74 -19.15
CA ALA A 203 35.47 -2.99 -18.37
C ALA A 203 35.67 -2.72 -16.86
N ASN A 204 36.49 -1.73 -16.49
CA ASN A 204 36.63 -1.32 -15.09
C ASN A 204 35.31 -0.76 -14.51
N ALA A 205 34.61 0.09 -15.24
CA ALA A 205 33.33 0.66 -14.79
C ALA A 205 32.23 -0.41 -14.60
N LEU A 206 32.34 -1.55 -15.29
CA LEU A 206 31.40 -2.67 -15.20
C LEU A 206 31.69 -3.63 -14.04
N VAL A 207 32.93 -4.13 -13.88
CA VAL A 207 33.22 -5.27 -12.97
C VAL A 207 34.31 -5.06 -11.89
N SER A 208 34.99 -3.92 -11.86
CA SER A 208 36.07 -3.65 -10.87
C SER A 208 35.59 -3.38 -9.42
N ASP A 209 36.53 -3.24 -8.47
CA ASP A 209 36.26 -2.80 -7.09
C ASP A 209 35.63 -1.37 -6.95
N ASP A 210 35.49 -0.57 -8.02
CA ASP A 210 34.67 0.68 -8.02
C ASP A 210 33.60 0.71 -9.12
N SER A 211 33.04 -0.47 -9.42
CA SER A 211 32.14 -0.66 -10.55
C SER A 211 30.66 -0.73 -10.21
N LEU A 212 29.85 -0.84 -11.26
CA LEU A 212 28.46 -1.23 -11.18
C LEU A 212 28.26 -2.58 -10.48
N LEU A 213 29.09 -3.60 -10.76
CA LEU A 213 29.00 -4.93 -10.14
C LEU A 213 29.20 -4.89 -8.61
N ARG A 214 30.12 -4.04 -8.12
CA ARG A 214 30.26 -3.81 -6.66
C ARG A 214 28.94 -3.29 -6.07
N GLN A 215 28.33 -2.29 -6.72
CA GLN A 215 27.14 -1.64 -6.17
C GLN A 215 25.88 -2.52 -6.29
N GLN A 216 25.77 -3.37 -7.32
CA GLN A 216 24.75 -4.42 -7.40
C GLN A 216 24.82 -5.36 -6.20
N ALA A 217 26.03 -5.86 -5.88
CA ALA A 217 26.24 -6.71 -4.71
C ALA A 217 25.98 -5.97 -3.38
N GLU A 218 26.38 -4.69 -3.24
CA GLU A 218 26.06 -3.88 -2.04
C GLU A 218 24.56 -3.67 -1.84
N TYR A 219 23.77 -3.45 -2.91
CA TYR A 219 22.32 -3.35 -2.80
C TYR A 219 21.67 -4.70 -2.47
N ARG A 220 22.15 -5.79 -3.06
CA ARG A 220 21.71 -7.14 -2.71
C ARG A 220 21.98 -7.44 -1.24
N ASP A 221 23.17 -7.10 -0.74
CA ASP A 221 23.54 -7.33 0.66
C ASP A 221 22.65 -6.52 1.62
N ARG A 222 22.24 -5.29 1.26
CA ARG A 222 21.22 -4.54 2.03
C ARG A 222 19.86 -5.23 2.05
N VAL A 223 19.40 -5.79 0.93
CA VAL A 223 18.16 -6.58 0.86
C VAL A 223 18.26 -7.80 1.78
N GLN A 224 19.40 -8.49 1.75
CA GLN A 224 19.67 -9.64 2.60
C GLN A 224 19.72 -9.25 4.08
N ASP A 225 20.38 -8.16 4.46
CA ASP A 225 20.40 -7.62 5.83
C ASP A 225 18.99 -7.31 6.36
N VAL A 226 18.11 -6.75 5.52
CA VAL A 226 16.70 -6.49 5.88
C VAL A 226 15.91 -7.79 6.02
N LEU A 227 16.09 -8.75 5.12
CA LEU A 227 15.46 -10.07 5.21
C LEU A 227 15.93 -10.84 6.45
N ASP A 228 17.22 -10.83 6.77
CA ASP A 228 17.78 -11.45 7.97
C ASP A 228 17.35 -10.74 9.24
N GLY A 229 17.25 -9.41 9.23
CA GLY A 229 16.67 -8.62 10.31
C GLY A 229 15.19 -8.97 10.58
N LEU A 230 14.39 -9.14 9.53
CA LEU A 230 13.00 -9.56 9.63
C LEU A 230 12.85 -11.03 10.07
N ASN A 231 13.70 -11.94 9.58
CA ASN A 231 13.76 -13.33 10.07
C ASN A 231 14.12 -13.37 11.56
N ALA A 232 15.10 -12.58 12.00
CA ALA A 232 15.46 -12.45 13.40
C ALA A 232 14.33 -11.84 14.24
N GLU A 233 13.60 -10.84 13.72
CA GLU A 233 12.41 -10.29 14.38
C GLU A 233 11.30 -11.35 14.50
N ARG A 234 11.01 -12.09 13.43
CA ARG A 234 10.04 -13.21 13.44
C ARG A 234 10.43 -14.27 14.46
N ASP A 235 11.68 -14.73 14.44
CA ASP A 235 12.15 -15.82 15.32
C ASP A 235 12.18 -15.38 16.80
N ALA A 236 12.47 -14.10 17.06
CA ALA A 236 12.34 -13.50 18.38
C ALA A 236 10.87 -13.44 18.84
N PHE A 237 9.93 -13.05 17.97
CA PHE A 237 8.50 -13.07 18.29
C PHE A 237 7.93 -14.49 18.41
N ALA A 238 8.42 -15.47 17.64
CA ALA A 238 8.06 -16.88 17.78
C ALA A 238 8.50 -17.43 19.15
N THR A 239 9.74 -17.15 19.55
CA THR A 239 10.28 -17.51 20.87
C THR A 239 9.50 -16.84 22.00
N GLN A 240 9.10 -15.56 21.83
CA GLN A 240 8.24 -14.87 22.80
C GLN A 240 6.82 -15.44 22.85
N ALA A 241 6.24 -15.79 21.70
CA ALA A 241 4.92 -16.40 21.61
C ALA A 241 4.91 -17.76 22.33
N ASP A 242 5.86 -18.64 22.05
CA ASP A 242 6.01 -19.92 22.75
C ASP A 242 6.18 -19.75 24.27
N ALA A 243 7.03 -18.81 24.70
CA ALA A 243 7.23 -18.53 26.11
C ALA A 243 5.95 -17.99 26.79
N LYS A 244 5.19 -17.13 26.09
CA LYS A 244 3.95 -16.54 26.61
C LYS A 244 2.77 -17.50 26.60
N ILE A 245 2.57 -18.26 25.52
CA ILE A 245 1.58 -19.35 25.44
C ILE A 245 1.86 -20.38 26.54
N THR A 246 3.12 -20.77 26.73
CA THR A 246 3.51 -21.68 27.83
C THR A 246 3.24 -21.07 29.22
N ALA A 247 3.49 -19.79 29.42
CA ALA A 247 3.22 -19.11 30.69
C ALA A 247 1.72 -18.96 30.97
N ALA A 248 0.93 -18.63 29.94
CA ALA A 248 -0.53 -18.52 29.99
C ALA A 248 -1.17 -19.89 30.27
N SER A 249 -0.82 -20.93 29.49
CA SER A 249 -1.23 -22.31 29.74
C SER A 249 -0.90 -22.75 31.16
N ARG A 250 0.34 -22.55 31.65
CA ARG A 250 0.70 -22.89 33.04
C ARG A 250 -0.09 -22.11 34.09
N ALA A 251 -0.46 -20.86 33.82
CA ALA A 251 -1.28 -20.05 34.72
C ALA A 251 -2.73 -20.55 34.74
N LEU A 252 -3.27 -20.91 33.56
CA LEU A 252 -4.61 -21.49 33.39
C LEU A 252 -4.69 -22.87 34.07
N ASP A 253 -3.79 -23.80 33.72
CA ASP A 253 -3.58 -25.10 34.36
C ASP A 253 -3.55 -25.01 35.90
N ALA A 254 -2.79 -24.04 36.44
CA ALA A 254 -2.64 -23.89 37.88
C ALA A 254 -3.95 -23.45 38.57
N VAL A 255 -4.82 -22.75 37.84
CA VAL A 255 -6.14 -22.32 38.31
C VAL A 255 -7.20 -23.40 38.09
N GLU A 256 -7.14 -24.13 36.97
CA GLU A 256 -8.05 -25.24 36.70
C GLU A 256 -7.84 -26.41 37.65
N ARG A 257 -6.60 -26.72 38.03
CA ARG A 257 -6.28 -27.69 39.11
C ARG A 257 -6.83 -27.29 40.47
N GLU A 258 -7.21 -26.02 40.66
CA GLU A 258 -7.86 -25.53 41.87
C GLU A 258 -9.40 -25.57 41.74
N ASN A 259 -9.96 -26.13 40.67
CA ASN A 259 -11.40 -26.27 40.38
C ASN A 259 -12.21 -24.97 40.54
N LEU A 260 -11.66 -23.82 40.12
CA LEU A 260 -12.37 -22.54 40.28
C LEU A 260 -13.61 -22.39 39.38
N ARG A 261 -13.69 -23.12 38.26
CA ARG A 261 -14.89 -23.13 37.38
C ARG A 261 -16.15 -23.56 38.14
N ASP A 262 -16.02 -24.43 39.15
CA ASP A 262 -17.14 -24.93 39.95
C ASP A 262 -17.64 -23.93 41.01
N VAL A 263 -16.99 -22.77 41.16
CA VAL A 263 -17.34 -21.75 42.17
C VAL A 263 -18.40 -20.81 41.61
N GLY A 264 -19.66 -21.06 41.97
CA GLY A 264 -20.80 -20.23 41.56
C GLY A 264 -20.77 -18.80 42.13
N GLU A 265 -21.43 -17.87 41.44
CA GLU A 265 -21.46 -16.43 41.77
C GLU A 265 -21.92 -16.11 43.21
N SER A 266 -22.75 -16.96 43.79
CA SER A 266 -23.19 -16.88 45.20
C SER A 266 -22.03 -16.82 46.19
N ALA A 267 -20.85 -17.32 45.79
CA ALA A 267 -19.60 -17.21 46.54
C ALA A 267 -19.24 -15.77 46.88
N PHE A 268 -19.31 -14.87 45.90
CA PHE A 268 -18.93 -13.47 46.03
C PHE A 268 -19.98 -12.68 46.81
N LEU A 269 -21.27 -13.01 46.62
CA LEU A 269 -22.39 -12.37 47.32
C LEU A 269 -22.38 -12.65 48.84
N LEU A 270 -21.91 -13.83 49.27
CA LEU A 270 -21.99 -14.27 50.67
C LEU A 270 -20.93 -13.67 51.59
N VAL A 271 -19.82 -13.16 51.05
CA VAL A 271 -18.72 -12.57 51.84
C VAL A 271 -19.00 -11.13 52.24
N GLY A 272 -19.71 -10.35 51.41
CA GLY A 272 -20.03 -8.95 51.69
C GLY A 272 -18.79 -8.07 51.91
N ALA A 273 -17.79 -8.14 51.01
CA ALA A 273 -16.53 -7.41 51.17
C ALA A 273 -16.12 -6.67 49.88
N GLY A 274 -16.50 -5.39 49.76
CA GLY A 274 -15.98 -4.55 48.67
C GLY A 274 -16.82 -3.36 48.22
N GLU A 275 -17.52 -2.63 49.11
CA GLU A 275 -18.29 -1.42 48.76
C GLU A 275 -17.46 -0.28 48.10
N SER A 276 -16.15 -0.44 47.96
CA SER A 276 -15.26 0.47 47.20
C SER A 276 -14.39 -0.22 46.14
N LEU A 277 -14.63 -1.50 45.81
CA LEU A 277 -13.85 -2.27 44.82
C LEU A 277 -14.74 -2.98 43.79
N ALA A 278 -16.00 -3.27 44.12
CA ALA A 278 -16.94 -3.96 43.23
C ALA A 278 -17.54 -3.06 42.12
N SER A 279 -17.26 -1.74 42.12
CA SER A 279 -17.79 -0.79 41.13
C SER A 279 -16.85 -0.45 39.97
N GLU A 280 -15.60 -0.91 39.99
CA GLU A 280 -14.61 -0.66 38.91
C GLU A 280 -14.24 -1.89 38.09
N TYR A 281 -14.57 -3.10 38.57
CA TYR A 281 -14.40 -4.35 37.82
C TYR A 281 -15.71 -5.14 37.84
N GLN A 282 -16.22 -5.44 36.65
CA GLN A 282 -17.36 -6.34 36.47
C GLN A 282 -17.02 -7.70 37.11
N LEU A 283 -17.87 -8.18 38.02
CA LEU A 283 -17.75 -9.53 38.59
C LEU A 283 -18.23 -10.56 37.56
N ALA A 284 -17.41 -10.80 36.54
CA ALA A 284 -17.48 -12.02 35.75
C ALA A 284 -17.27 -13.23 36.68
N SER A 285 -17.97 -14.33 36.40
CA SER A 285 -17.76 -15.57 37.16
C SER A 285 -16.34 -16.10 36.90
N PHE A 286 -15.83 -16.97 37.78
CA PHE A 286 -14.57 -17.66 37.49
C PHE A 286 -14.70 -18.54 36.23
N GLU A 287 -15.90 -19.04 35.91
CA GLU A 287 -16.17 -19.76 34.67
C GLU A 287 -15.97 -18.86 33.43
N ASP A 288 -16.56 -17.66 33.42
CA ASP A 288 -16.45 -16.71 32.30
C ASP A 288 -15.02 -16.23 32.07
N ASP A 289 -14.31 -15.86 33.15
CA ASP A 289 -12.92 -15.40 33.05
C ASP A 289 -11.98 -16.51 32.57
N LEU A 290 -12.21 -17.77 32.98
CA LEU A 290 -11.41 -18.91 32.52
C LEU A 290 -11.78 -19.34 31.10
N ASN A 291 -13.05 -19.24 30.70
CA ASN A 291 -13.49 -19.42 29.32
C ASN A 291 -12.87 -18.37 28.39
N ARG A 292 -12.87 -17.10 28.78
CA ARG A 292 -12.20 -16.02 28.03
C ARG A 292 -10.69 -16.24 27.98
N ALA A 293 -10.05 -16.62 29.08
CA ALA A 293 -8.62 -16.92 29.09
C ALA A 293 -8.26 -18.10 28.18
N GLN A 294 -9.09 -19.14 28.13
CA GLN A 294 -8.96 -20.27 27.21
C GLN A 294 -9.11 -19.82 25.75
N GLN A 295 -10.18 -19.09 25.42
CA GLN A 295 -10.40 -18.58 24.06
C GLN A 295 -9.24 -17.69 23.57
N LEU A 296 -8.71 -16.80 24.42
CA LEU A 296 -7.54 -15.98 24.11
C LEU A 296 -6.25 -16.80 23.95
N LEU A 297 -6.13 -17.94 24.63
CA LEU A 297 -5.02 -18.88 24.47
C LEU A 297 -5.13 -19.66 23.15
N ASP A 298 -6.34 -20.05 22.77
CA ASP A 298 -6.61 -20.74 21.50
C ASP A 298 -6.43 -19.80 20.30
N ASP A 299 -6.93 -18.55 20.38
CA ASP A 299 -6.60 -17.46 19.45
C ASP A 299 -5.08 -17.30 19.28
N ALA A 300 -4.34 -17.27 20.40
CA ALA A 300 -2.89 -17.11 20.38
C ALA A 300 -2.17 -18.32 19.74
N ASN A 301 -2.64 -19.54 19.98
CA ASN A 301 -2.14 -20.75 19.31
C ASN A 301 -2.39 -20.70 17.81
N ALA A 302 -3.61 -20.36 17.38
CA ALA A 302 -3.95 -20.25 15.95
C ALA A 302 -3.09 -19.19 15.23
N MET A 303 -2.94 -17.99 15.83
CA MET A 303 -2.08 -16.94 15.29
C MET A 303 -0.59 -17.29 15.30
N LYS A 304 -0.15 -18.15 16.23
CA LYS A 304 1.23 -18.67 16.23
C LYS A 304 1.46 -19.62 15.05
N GLU A 305 0.55 -20.55 14.80
CA GLU A 305 0.64 -21.53 13.71
C GLU A 305 0.44 -20.91 12.31
N GLU A 306 -0.19 -19.73 12.23
CA GLU A 306 -0.34 -19.00 10.96
C GLU A 306 1.01 -18.54 10.38
N SER A 307 1.98 -18.13 11.20
CA SER A 307 3.30 -17.68 10.72
C SER A 307 4.08 -18.76 9.93
N PRO A 308 4.28 -19.99 10.43
CA PRO A 308 4.90 -21.06 9.65
C PRO A 308 4.00 -21.56 8.50
N ARG A 309 2.67 -21.34 8.55
CA ARG A 309 1.78 -21.63 7.41
C ARG A 309 2.03 -20.67 6.25
N LEU A 310 2.08 -19.37 6.52
CA LEU A 310 2.39 -18.32 5.55
C LEU A 310 3.76 -18.55 4.89
N GLU A 311 4.78 -18.90 5.69
CA GLU A 311 6.12 -19.21 5.19
C GLU A 311 6.15 -20.42 4.25
N ARG A 312 5.47 -21.53 4.59
CA ARG A 312 5.37 -22.71 3.73
C ARG A 312 4.65 -22.43 2.42
N LEU A 313 3.63 -21.57 2.45
CA LEU A 313 2.86 -21.16 1.27
C LEU A 313 3.60 -20.10 0.43
N LYS A 314 4.65 -19.47 0.96
CA LYS A 314 5.33 -18.30 0.37
C LYS A 314 4.34 -17.24 -0.13
N ALA A 315 3.26 -17.03 0.63
CA ALA A 315 2.24 -16.04 0.33
C ALA A 315 2.82 -14.62 0.37
N GLN A 316 2.26 -13.68 -0.38
CA GLN A 316 2.73 -12.30 -0.37
C GLN A 316 2.68 -11.71 1.06
N GLY A 317 3.79 -11.12 1.49
CA GLY A 317 4.00 -10.63 2.85
C GLY A 317 4.21 -11.73 3.89
N TRP A 318 4.60 -12.96 3.53
CA TRP A 318 4.66 -14.08 4.49
C TRP A 318 5.50 -13.80 5.73
N LEU A 319 6.58 -13.02 5.61
CA LEU A 319 7.49 -12.71 6.70
C LEU A 319 6.93 -11.58 7.58
N THR A 320 6.50 -10.46 6.99
CA THR A 320 5.92 -9.32 7.72
C THR A 320 4.56 -9.63 8.34
N ARG A 321 3.67 -10.31 7.61
CA ARG A 321 2.38 -10.80 8.13
C ARG A 321 2.58 -11.88 9.19
N GLY A 322 3.61 -12.73 9.03
CA GLY A 322 4.05 -13.66 10.07
C GLY A 322 4.44 -12.96 11.37
N ILE A 323 5.27 -11.91 11.29
CA ILE A 323 5.63 -11.06 12.44
C ILE A 323 4.40 -10.44 13.10
N ILE A 324 3.47 -9.88 12.32
CA ILE A 324 2.22 -9.29 12.85
C ILE A 324 1.36 -10.34 13.56
N SER A 325 1.23 -11.54 12.98
CA SER A 325 0.49 -12.65 13.59
C SER A 325 1.12 -13.09 14.92
N LEU A 326 2.45 -13.28 14.96
CA LEU A 326 3.17 -13.64 16.18
C LEU A 326 3.12 -12.56 17.27
N ARG A 327 3.22 -11.28 16.88
CA ARG A 327 3.07 -10.13 17.79
C ARG A 327 1.66 -10.10 18.40
N THR A 328 0.64 -10.45 17.63
CA THR A 328 -0.75 -10.55 18.10
C THR A 328 -0.96 -11.76 19.00
N ALA A 329 -0.35 -12.91 18.68
CA ALA A 329 -0.32 -14.09 19.55
C ALA A 329 0.31 -13.80 20.92
N VAL A 330 1.43 -13.06 20.96
CA VAL A 330 2.07 -12.60 22.21
C VAL A 330 1.13 -11.72 23.04
N ALA A 331 0.40 -10.80 22.41
CA ALA A 331 -0.56 -9.94 23.10
C ALA A 331 -1.73 -10.76 23.69
N LYS A 332 -2.35 -11.63 22.89
CA LYS A 332 -3.46 -12.52 23.29
C LYS A 332 -3.06 -13.46 24.44
N ALA A 333 -1.90 -14.12 24.33
CA ALA A 333 -1.38 -14.97 25.40
C ALA A 333 -1.04 -14.16 26.68
N THR A 334 -0.59 -12.92 26.56
CA THR A 334 -0.34 -12.04 27.73
C THR A 334 -1.64 -11.61 28.41
N GLU A 335 -2.73 -11.40 27.66
CA GLU A 335 -4.07 -11.15 28.21
C GLU A 335 -4.58 -12.39 28.96
N ALA A 336 -4.50 -13.59 28.35
CA ALA A 336 -4.87 -14.87 28.98
C ALA A 336 -4.07 -15.15 30.27
N GLU A 337 -2.75 -14.91 30.27
CA GLU A 337 -1.88 -15.01 31.45
C GLU A 337 -2.33 -14.05 32.57
N THR A 338 -2.74 -12.84 32.20
CA THR A 338 -3.19 -11.79 33.13
C THR A 338 -4.52 -12.18 33.79
N ILE A 339 -5.52 -12.57 32.99
CA ILE A 339 -6.84 -12.99 33.49
C ILE A 339 -6.70 -14.20 34.43
N SER A 340 -5.92 -15.21 34.04
CA SER A 340 -5.65 -16.41 34.85
C SER A 340 -5.03 -16.05 36.21
N LYS A 341 -4.03 -15.17 36.24
CA LYS A 341 -3.40 -14.71 37.50
C LYS A 341 -4.35 -13.87 38.36
N GLN A 342 -5.22 -13.07 37.75
CA GLN A 342 -6.25 -12.31 38.47
C GLN A 342 -7.32 -13.25 39.07
N ALA A 343 -7.70 -14.34 38.38
CA ALA A 343 -8.55 -15.38 38.93
C ALA A 343 -7.89 -16.09 40.14
N ASP A 344 -6.62 -16.48 40.04
CA ASP A 344 -5.86 -17.03 41.18
C ASP A 344 -5.84 -16.07 42.38
N GLN A 345 -5.53 -14.78 42.17
CA GLN A 345 -5.48 -13.80 43.26
C GLN A 345 -6.85 -13.52 43.90
N ARG A 346 -7.91 -13.38 43.09
CA ARG A 346 -9.28 -13.19 43.59
C ARG A 346 -9.74 -14.41 44.41
N SER A 347 -9.44 -15.63 43.97
CA SER A 347 -9.85 -16.83 44.70
C SER A 347 -9.15 -17.01 46.06
N ARG A 348 -7.86 -16.64 46.19
CA ARG A 348 -7.18 -16.62 47.51
C ARG A 348 -7.83 -15.63 48.47
N SER A 349 -8.19 -14.45 47.96
CA SER A 349 -8.88 -13.42 48.75
C SER A 349 -10.28 -13.89 49.17
N LEU A 350 -11.02 -14.51 48.24
CA LEU A 350 -12.37 -15.05 48.46
C LEU A 350 -12.36 -16.21 49.47
N GLU A 351 -11.45 -17.18 49.32
CA GLU A 351 -11.26 -18.30 50.25
C GLU A 351 -10.98 -17.81 51.68
N SER A 352 -10.04 -16.87 51.83
CA SER A 352 -9.67 -16.28 53.12
C SER A 352 -10.86 -15.59 53.79
N ALA A 353 -11.63 -14.82 53.02
CA ALA A 353 -12.76 -14.07 53.53
C ALA A 353 -13.98 -14.97 53.85
N LEU A 354 -14.25 -16.00 53.03
CA LEU A 354 -15.25 -17.03 53.33
C LEU A 354 -14.89 -17.80 54.60
N ARG A 355 -13.62 -18.16 54.80
CA ARG A 355 -13.15 -18.82 56.02
C ARG A 355 -13.38 -17.97 57.28
N LEU A 356 -13.16 -16.65 57.19
CA LEU A 356 -13.51 -15.72 58.27
C LEU A 356 -15.03 -15.68 58.52
N ARG A 357 -15.83 -15.71 57.46
CA ARG A 357 -17.30 -15.70 57.56
C ARG A 357 -17.87 -16.99 58.16
N VAL A 358 -17.29 -18.16 57.87
CA VAL A 358 -17.62 -19.43 58.54
C VAL A 358 -17.43 -19.30 60.06
N LEU A 359 -16.30 -18.75 60.52
CA LEU A 359 -16.03 -18.55 61.95
C LEU A 359 -17.02 -17.56 62.61
N GLU A 360 -17.46 -16.54 61.87
CA GLU A 360 -18.46 -15.59 62.34
C GLU A 360 -19.84 -16.24 62.48
N GLU A 361 -20.33 -16.93 61.44
CA GLU A 361 -21.63 -17.62 61.48
C GLU A 361 -21.63 -18.75 62.52
N GLN A 362 -20.50 -19.45 62.74
CA GLN A 362 -20.33 -20.43 63.81
C GLN A 362 -20.51 -19.80 65.21
N ARG A 363 -20.00 -18.58 65.42
CA ARG A 363 -20.21 -17.79 66.65
C ARG A 363 -21.68 -17.34 66.80
N LEU A 364 -22.37 -17.06 65.70
CA LEU A 364 -23.79 -16.70 65.72
C LEU A 364 -24.70 -17.92 65.99
N ALA A 365 -24.43 -19.05 65.35
CA ALA A 365 -25.15 -20.31 65.55
C ALA A 365 -25.02 -20.83 66.99
N SER A 366 -23.80 -20.84 67.55
CA SER A 366 -23.58 -21.21 68.95
C SER A 366 -24.31 -20.28 69.94
N ALA A 367 -24.33 -18.97 69.68
CA ALA A 367 -25.11 -18.03 70.49
C ALA A 367 -26.63 -18.24 70.39
N ALA A 368 -27.15 -18.61 69.21
CA ALA A 368 -28.55 -18.95 69.02
C ALA A 368 -28.94 -20.25 69.74
N ILE A 369 -28.07 -21.27 69.70
CA ILE A 369 -28.26 -22.54 70.44
C ILE A 369 -28.35 -22.30 71.94
N GLU A 370 -27.44 -21.51 72.53
CA GLU A 370 -27.50 -21.19 73.98
C GLU A 370 -28.77 -20.40 74.34
N LYS A 371 -29.20 -19.47 73.48
CA LYS A 371 -30.45 -18.72 73.64
C LYS A 371 -31.68 -19.64 73.55
N ALA A 372 -31.66 -20.64 72.66
CA ALA A 372 -32.73 -21.62 72.48
C ALA A 372 -32.75 -22.71 73.57
N ARG A 373 -31.62 -22.96 74.25
CA ARG A 373 -31.46 -24.05 75.24
C ARG A 373 -32.44 -23.98 76.40
N ALA A 374 -32.92 -22.78 76.74
CA ALA A 374 -33.93 -22.55 77.78
C ALA A 374 -35.39 -22.64 77.30
N SER A 375 -35.66 -22.49 75.99
CA SER A 375 -37.02 -22.37 75.43
C SER A 375 -37.44 -23.54 74.55
N ASN A 376 -36.50 -24.20 73.86
CA ASN A 376 -36.73 -25.38 73.04
C ASN A 376 -35.54 -26.35 73.15
N PRO A 377 -35.45 -27.15 74.23
CA PRO A 377 -34.27 -27.96 74.52
C PRO A 377 -34.03 -29.09 73.50
N TYR A 378 -35.06 -29.57 72.78
CA TYR A 378 -34.88 -30.55 71.70
C TYR A 378 -34.26 -29.91 70.46
N ALA A 379 -34.75 -28.73 70.02
CA ALA A 379 -34.12 -27.99 68.93
C ALA A 379 -32.69 -27.57 69.29
N ALA A 380 -32.45 -27.08 70.51
CA ALA A 380 -31.10 -26.76 70.97
C ALA A 380 -30.19 -27.99 71.07
N SER A 381 -30.69 -29.16 71.48
CA SER A 381 -29.91 -30.41 71.49
C SER A 381 -29.62 -30.92 70.07
N SER A 382 -30.59 -30.82 69.16
CA SER A 382 -30.43 -31.21 67.75
C SER A 382 -29.44 -30.28 67.03
N ALA A 383 -29.62 -28.96 67.15
CA ALA A 383 -28.71 -27.96 66.61
C ALA A 383 -27.32 -28.05 67.26
N SER A 384 -27.19 -28.39 68.54
CA SER A 384 -25.89 -28.64 69.19
C SER A 384 -25.22 -29.93 68.70
N ALA A 385 -25.99 -30.97 68.35
CA ALA A 385 -25.46 -32.19 67.76
C ALA A 385 -25.05 -31.99 66.29
N LEU A 386 -25.83 -31.22 65.52
CA LEU A 386 -25.49 -30.80 64.17
C LEU A 386 -24.22 -29.92 64.17
N LEU A 387 -24.14 -28.92 65.05
CA LEU A 387 -22.94 -28.09 65.21
C LEU A 387 -21.71 -28.94 65.58
N SER A 388 -21.86 -29.94 66.46
CA SER A 388 -20.77 -30.89 66.77
C SER A 388 -20.36 -31.72 65.57
N LYS A 389 -21.30 -32.09 64.69
CA LYS A 389 -21.02 -32.85 63.46
C LYS A 389 -20.29 -31.99 62.41
N ASN A 390 -20.55 -30.68 62.38
CA ASN A 390 -19.83 -29.73 61.53
C ASN A 390 -18.46 -29.33 62.11
N TYR A 391 -18.22 -29.54 63.40
CA TYR A 391 -16.85 -29.50 63.94
C TYR A 391 -15.98 -30.64 63.37
N ASP A 392 -16.57 -31.81 63.11
CA ASP A 392 -15.87 -32.94 62.47
C ASP A 392 -15.68 -32.70 60.95
N SER A 393 -16.64 -32.06 60.25
CA SER A 393 -16.50 -31.74 58.80
C SER A 393 -15.34 -30.77 58.53
N LEU A 394 -15.10 -29.80 59.42
CA LEU A 394 -13.96 -28.87 59.37
C LEU A 394 -12.58 -29.56 59.48
N SER A 395 -12.53 -30.85 59.82
CA SER A 395 -11.29 -31.66 59.80
C SER A 395 -11.01 -32.31 58.44
N SER A 396 -11.93 -32.22 57.47
CA SER A 396 -11.78 -32.83 56.15
C SER A 396 -10.66 -32.17 55.32
N SER A 397 -9.79 -33.00 54.73
CA SER A 397 -8.65 -32.55 53.91
C SER A 397 -9.06 -32.31 52.45
N LEU A 398 -9.78 -31.21 52.21
CA LEU A 398 -10.13 -30.74 50.88
C LEU A 398 -8.88 -30.31 50.10
N LYS A 399 -8.73 -30.81 48.87
CA LYS A 399 -7.48 -30.70 48.10
C LYS A 399 -7.40 -29.39 47.33
N THR A 400 -8.48 -29.02 46.65
CA THR A 400 -8.50 -27.83 45.76
C THR A 400 -9.13 -26.61 46.42
N ARG A 401 -8.85 -25.43 45.90
CA ARG A 401 -9.39 -24.16 46.43
C ARG A 401 -10.87 -23.98 46.14
N GLY A 402 -11.35 -24.40 44.97
CA GLY A 402 -12.75 -24.44 44.60
C GLY A 402 -13.55 -25.38 45.50
N GLU A 403 -13.03 -26.58 45.79
CA GLU A 403 -13.58 -27.47 46.83
C GLU A 403 -13.69 -26.76 48.18
N ARG A 404 -12.63 -26.05 48.64
CA ARG A 404 -12.64 -25.33 49.92
C ARG A 404 -13.61 -24.14 49.93
N ILE A 405 -13.69 -23.38 48.85
CA ILE A 405 -14.64 -22.27 48.67
C ILE A 405 -16.07 -22.79 48.72
N ASN A 406 -16.41 -23.79 47.91
CA ASN A 406 -17.74 -24.41 47.87
C ASN A 406 -18.10 -25.08 49.19
N PHE A 407 -17.14 -25.72 49.86
CA PHE A 407 -17.32 -26.24 51.22
C PHE A 407 -17.63 -25.11 52.22
N TYR A 408 -16.86 -24.01 52.23
CA TYR A 408 -17.13 -22.87 53.13
C TYR A 408 -18.50 -22.23 52.85
N LEU A 409 -18.97 -22.22 51.60
CA LEU A 409 -20.33 -21.78 51.26
C LEU A 409 -21.40 -22.75 51.79
N SER A 410 -21.17 -24.05 51.63
CA SER A 410 -22.04 -25.08 52.19
C SER A 410 -22.08 -25.02 53.71
N GLU A 411 -20.95 -24.75 54.38
CA GLU A 411 -20.86 -24.58 55.83
C GLU A 411 -21.49 -23.27 56.31
N ILE A 412 -21.33 -22.15 55.61
CA ILE A 412 -22.07 -20.91 55.93
C ILE A 412 -23.59 -21.15 55.83
N THR A 413 -24.02 -21.92 54.84
CA THR A 413 -25.42 -22.30 54.67
C THR A 413 -25.88 -23.23 55.79
N GLN A 414 -25.15 -24.31 56.07
CA GLN A 414 -25.46 -25.25 57.14
C GLN A 414 -25.40 -24.62 58.54
N LEU A 415 -24.48 -23.69 58.81
CA LEU A 415 -24.42 -22.96 60.09
C LEU A 415 -25.60 -21.99 60.24
N ARG A 416 -26.08 -21.41 59.14
CA ARG A 416 -27.36 -20.69 59.12
C ARG A 416 -28.54 -21.63 59.31
N ASP A 417 -28.56 -22.80 58.68
CA ASP A 417 -29.59 -23.81 58.90
C ASP A 417 -29.58 -24.34 60.34
N VAL A 418 -28.42 -24.49 60.98
CA VAL A 418 -28.27 -24.85 62.40
C VAL A 418 -28.77 -23.75 63.32
N ARG A 419 -28.47 -22.48 63.00
CA ARG A 419 -28.99 -21.30 63.71
C ARG A 419 -30.52 -21.23 63.58
N ASP A 420 -31.02 -21.36 62.37
CA ASP A 420 -32.45 -21.34 62.04
C ASP A 420 -33.16 -22.60 62.59
N ALA A 421 -32.50 -23.76 62.70
CA ALA A 421 -33.01 -24.98 63.32
C ALA A 421 -33.09 -24.85 64.85
N ALA A 422 -32.16 -24.14 65.50
CA ALA A 422 -32.31 -23.72 66.89
C ALA A 422 -33.53 -22.80 67.09
N GLU A 423 -34.03 -22.18 66.01
CA GLU A 423 -35.19 -21.28 65.99
C GLU A 423 -36.48 -21.93 65.40
N LYS A 424 -36.45 -23.20 64.93
CA LYS A 424 -37.56 -23.90 64.23
C LYS A 424 -38.08 -25.18 64.94
N PRO A 425 -39.26 -25.73 64.55
CA PRO A 425 -39.82 -26.98 65.11
C PRO A 425 -39.95 -28.18 64.14
N SER A 426 -39.35 -29.33 64.50
CA SER A 426 -39.60 -30.72 64.03
C SER A 426 -39.22 -31.15 62.59
N PHE A 427 -38.38 -32.20 62.50
CA PHE A 427 -37.72 -32.72 61.28
C PHE A 427 -38.60 -33.53 60.30
N ALA A 428 -39.49 -34.41 60.80
CA ALA A 428 -40.19 -35.38 59.94
C ALA A 428 -41.15 -34.75 58.90
N ARG A 429 -41.61 -33.52 59.18
CA ARG A 429 -42.51 -32.73 58.33
C ARG A 429 -41.79 -32.07 57.14
N GLU A 430 -40.52 -31.76 57.30
CA GLU A 430 -39.70 -31.06 56.30
C GLU A 430 -39.31 -32.00 55.17
N LYS A 431 -38.79 -33.20 55.48
CA LYS A 431 -38.37 -34.18 54.46
C LYS A 431 -39.52 -34.68 53.57
N LYS A 432 -40.74 -34.78 54.12
CA LYS A 432 -41.94 -35.09 53.34
C LYS A 432 -42.28 -33.98 52.34
N THR A 433 -42.06 -32.72 52.72
CA THR A 433 -42.31 -31.55 51.86
C THR A 433 -41.29 -31.47 50.73
N GLU A 434 -40.01 -31.71 51.03
CA GLU A 434 -38.91 -31.77 50.05
C GLU A 434 -39.15 -32.82 48.95
N LEU A 435 -39.57 -34.03 49.33
CA LEU A 435 -39.81 -35.13 48.39
C LEU A 435 -41.05 -34.88 47.50
N LEU A 436 -42.07 -34.17 47.98
CA LEU A 436 -43.20 -33.75 47.15
C LEU A 436 -42.76 -32.72 46.09
N ALA A 437 -41.89 -31.77 46.45
CA ALA A 437 -41.33 -30.80 45.51
C ALA A 437 -40.42 -31.48 44.46
N LYS A 438 -39.58 -32.45 44.87
CA LYS A 438 -38.78 -33.23 43.91
C LYS A 438 -39.64 -34.08 42.97
N ALA A 439 -40.74 -34.67 43.45
CA ALA A 439 -41.69 -35.39 42.60
C ALA A 439 -42.38 -34.48 41.56
N GLU A 440 -42.62 -33.21 41.88
CA GLU A 440 -43.14 -32.22 40.92
C GLU A 440 -42.09 -31.82 39.89
N SER A 441 -40.83 -31.63 40.30
CA SER A 441 -39.69 -31.38 39.40
C SER A 441 -39.47 -32.53 38.40
N VAL A 442 -39.49 -33.79 38.86
CA VAL A 442 -39.38 -34.96 37.96
C VAL A 442 -40.60 -35.07 37.05
N GLY A 443 -41.80 -34.68 37.51
CA GLY A 443 -42.99 -34.58 36.66
C GLY A 443 -42.81 -33.60 35.49
N ALA A 444 -42.30 -32.40 35.78
CA ALA A 444 -42.01 -31.39 34.75
C ALA A 444 -40.91 -31.84 33.77
N LEU A 445 -39.90 -32.58 34.22
CA LEU A 445 -38.91 -33.20 33.33
C LEU A 445 -39.57 -34.19 32.35
N LEU A 446 -40.40 -35.11 32.84
CA LEU A 446 -41.10 -36.08 31.98
C LEU A 446 -42.13 -35.41 31.05
N GLU A 447 -42.54 -34.17 31.30
CA GLU A 447 -43.33 -33.38 30.34
C GLU A 447 -42.47 -32.74 29.25
N LYS A 448 -41.23 -32.33 29.57
CA LYS A 448 -40.25 -31.85 28.59
C LYS A 448 -39.76 -32.97 27.67
N VAL A 449 -39.32 -34.11 28.21
CA VAL A 449 -38.85 -35.26 27.41
C VAL A 449 -39.95 -35.74 26.45
N ALA A 450 -41.21 -35.73 26.89
CA ALA A 450 -42.36 -36.06 26.03
C ALA A 450 -42.62 -35.04 24.90
N LYS A 451 -42.14 -33.80 25.03
CA LYS A 451 -42.26 -32.75 24.00
C LYS A 451 -41.28 -32.99 22.84
N ASP A 452 -40.16 -33.67 23.09
CA ASP A 452 -39.19 -34.09 22.07
C ASP A 452 -39.56 -35.43 21.42
N GLY A 453 -40.80 -35.93 21.62
CA GLY A 453 -41.37 -37.08 20.93
C GLY A 453 -41.17 -38.44 21.61
N ILE A 454 -40.44 -38.50 22.73
CA ILE A 454 -40.05 -39.73 23.42
C ILE A 454 -41.18 -40.29 24.31
N ASP A 455 -41.41 -41.61 24.27
CA ASP A 455 -42.42 -42.28 25.11
C ASP A 455 -41.94 -42.49 26.56
N VAL A 456 -42.44 -41.64 27.46
CA VAL A 456 -42.18 -41.67 28.90
C VAL A 456 -43.29 -42.33 29.74
N SER A 457 -44.23 -43.05 29.10
CA SER A 457 -45.44 -43.56 29.77
C SER A 457 -45.16 -44.45 30.98
N ALA A 458 -44.12 -45.28 30.91
CA ALA A 458 -43.68 -46.15 32.02
C ALA A 458 -43.13 -45.35 33.22
N LEU A 459 -42.32 -44.31 32.95
CA LEU A 459 -41.73 -43.44 33.97
C LEU A 459 -42.80 -42.59 34.67
N LYS A 460 -43.79 -42.07 33.92
CA LYS A 460 -44.94 -41.35 34.50
C LYS A 460 -45.77 -42.24 35.44
N ALA A 461 -45.94 -43.52 35.12
CA ALA A 461 -46.60 -44.48 35.99
C ALA A 461 -45.83 -44.74 37.30
N GLN A 462 -44.51 -44.88 37.23
CA GLN A 462 -43.64 -45.03 38.42
C GLN A 462 -43.66 -43.77 39.30
N LEU A 463 -43.59 -42.57 38.71
CA LEU A 463 -43.67 -41.31 39.43
C LEU A 463 -44.99 -41.15 40.21
N SER A 464 -46.11 -41.57 39.61
CA SER A 464 -47.42 -41.57 40.26
C SER A 464 -47.48 -42.48 41.50
N GLN A 465 -46.82 -43.64 41.44
CA GLN A 465 -46.70 -44.55 42.59
C GLN A 465 -45.83 -43.93 43.69
N ALA A 466 -44.66 -43.38 43.36
CA ALA A 466 -43.77 -42.71 44.32
C ALA A 466 -44.45 -41.52 45.01
N ARG A 467 -45.11 -40.63 44.25
CA ARG A 467 -45.82 -39.45 44.80
C ARG A 467 -46.97 -39.85 45.74
N SER A 468 -47.69 -40.93 45.43
CA SER A 468 -48.74 -41.48 46.29
C SER A 468 -48.18 -42.05 47.60
N ALA A 469 -47.06 -42.78 47.53
CA ALA A 469 -46.39 -43.30 48.71
C ALA A 469 -45.87 -42.18 49.63
N ILE A 470 -45.21 -41.16 49.07
CA ILE A 470 -44.72 -39.98 49.82
C ILE A 470 -45.89 -39.27 50.55
N ALA A 471 -47.01 -39.06 49.86
CA ALA A 471 -48.19 -38.41 50.45
C ALA A 471 -48.76 -39.21 51.64
N SER A 472 -48.73 -40.54 51.57
CA SER A 472 -49.29 -41.45 52.58
C SER A 472 -48.47 -41.64 53.86
N ALA A 473 -47.18 -41.28 53.87
CA ALA A 473 -46.30 -41.44 55.04
C ALA A 473 -46.68 -40.49 56.19
N GLU A 474 -46.79 -41.00 57.42
CA GLU A 474 -47.05 -40.17 58.62
C GLU A 474 -45.78 -39.42 59.07
N GLU A 475 -45.95 -38.22 59.63
CA GLU A 475 -44.88 -37.30 60.06
C GLU A 475 -44.26 -37.70 61.42
N THR A 476 -43.83 -38.95 61.54
CA THR A 476 -43.25 -39.55 62.76
C THR A 476 -41.82 -40.04 62.54
N GLU A 477 -41.04 -40.23 63.61
CA GLU A 477 -39.68 -40.78 63.53
C GLU A 477 -39.64 -42.19 62.90
N SER A 478 -40.71 -42.97 63.00
CA SER A 478 -40.79 -44.34 62.46
C SER A 478 -40.78 -44.43 60.93
N ASN A 479 -41.13 -43.37 60.20
CA ASN A 479 -41.22 -43.38 58.73
C ASN A 479 -40.00 -42.79 58.01
N GLN A 480 -38.94 -42.40 58.73
CA GLN A 480 -37.77 -41.73 58.12
C GLN A 480 -37.05 -42.58 57.06
N GLN A 481 -36.89 -43.90 57.28
CA GLN A 481 -36.26 -44.80 56.31
C GLN A 481 -37.09 -44.98 55.03
N LEU A 482 -38.42 -44.95 55.13
CA LEU A 482 -39.33 -45.03 53.99
C LEU A 482 -39.22 -43.78 53.10
N LEU A 483 -39.18 -42.59 53.72
CA LEU A 483 -39.01 -41.33 52.99
C LEU A 483 -37.67 -41.27 52.24
N LEU A 484 -36.58 -41.79 52.81
CA LEU A 484 -35.28 -41.86 52.14
C LEU A 484 -35.32 -42.78 50.90
N ALA A 485 -35.90 -43.98 51.01
CA ALA A 485 -36.02 -44.91 49.88
C ALA A 485 -36.83 -44.32 48.72
N LEU A 486 -37.90 -43.58 49.02
CA LEU A 486 -38.72 -42.89 48.00
C LEU A 486 -37.95 -41.76 47.30
N GLY A 487 -36.92 -41.18 47.93
CA GLY A 487 -36.00 -40.24 47.28
C GLY A 487 -35.11 -40.92 46.23
N ASP A 488 -34.61 -42.13 46.50
CA ASP A 488 -33.85 -42.91 45.53
C ASP A 488 -34.70 -43.37 44.34
N ASP A 489 -35.99 -43.68 44.55
CA ASP A 489 -36.88 -44.05 43.46
C ASP A 489 -37.22 -42.85 42.55
N LEU A 490 -37.41 -41.64 43.12
CA LEU A 490 -37.53 -40.42 42.30
C LEU A 490 -36.27 -40.15 41.46
N ARG A 491 -35.08 -40.40 42.03
CA ARG A 491 -33.81 -40.23 41.32
C ARG A 491 -33.65 -41.22 40.15
N LYS A 492 -34.04 -42.49 40.32
CA LYS A 492 -34.01 -43.47 39.21
C LYS A 492 -34.94 -43.11 38.06
N ILE A 493 -36.10 -42.49 38.37
CA ILE A 493 -37.04 -42.03 37.34
C ILE A 493 -36.46 -40.86 36.53
N GLU A 494 -35.70 -39.97 37.20
CA GLU A 494 -34.96 -38.86 36.58
C GLU A 494 -33.78 -39.37 35.72
N GLU A 495 -32.95 -40.26 36.27
CA GLU A 495 -31.84 -40.92 35.54
C GLU A 495 -32.35 -41.68 34.29
N GLY A 496 -33.48 -42.37 34.40
CA GLY A 496 -34.12 -43.07 33.28
C GLY A 496 -34.73 -42.17 32.21
N ALA A 497 -35.01 -40.89 32.52
CA ALA A 497 -35.54 -39.94 31.55
C ALA A 497 -34.44 -39.45 30.60
N TYR A 498 -33.28 -39.06 31.15
CA TYR A 498 -32.14 -38.59 30.35
C TYR A 498 -31.55 -39.70 29.48
N ALA A 499 -31.55 -40.95 29.94
CA ALA A 499 -31.06 -42.09 29.17
C ALA A 499 -31.80 -42.27 27.83
N LEU A 500 -33.11 -42.02 27.79
CA LEU A 500 -33.92 -42.10 26.56
C LEU A 500 -33.61 -40.97 25.58
N GLU A 501 -33.32 -39.75 26.07
CA GLU A 501 -32.90 -38.65 25.20
C GLU A 501 -31.50 -38.86 24.61
N THR A 502 -30.57 -39.48 25.36
CA THR A 502 -29.23 -39.81 24.86
C THR A 502 -29.29 -40.83 23.72
N GLU A 503 -30.21 -41.80 23.80
CA GLU A 503 -30.38 -42.84 22.76
C GLU A 503 -30.88 -42.25 21.43
N GLU A 504 -31.79 -41.27 21.47
CA GLU A 504 -32.40 -40.67 20.26
C GLU A 504 -31.55 -39.52 19.66
N PHE A 505 -30.94 -38.66 20.49
CA PHE A 505 -30.29 -37.41 20.05
C PHE A 505 -28.76 -37.38 20.20
N GLY A 506 -28.12 -38.52 20.48
CA GLY A 506 -26.67 -38.62 20.66
C GLY A 506 -25.82 -38.25 19.43
N VAL A 507 -26.39 -38.32 18.21
CA VAL A 507 -25.67 -38.10 16.93
C VAL A 507 -25.84 -36.67 16.38
N LEU A 508 -26.70 -35.84 17.01
CA LEU A 508 -27.05 -34.49 16.54
C LEU A 508 -25.85 -33.55 16.32
N LYS A 509 -24.71 -33.83 16.99
CA LYS A 509 -23.46 -33.09 16.84
C LYS A 509 -22.81 -33.23 15.46
N ASP A 510 -22.88 -34.42 14.85
CA ASP A 510 -22.25 -34.68 13.54
C ASP A 510 -23.02 -33.95 12.42
N GLU A 511 -24.36 -33.94 12.52
CA GLU A 511 -25.27 -33.21 11.63
C GLU A 511 -25.05 -31.68 11.73
N TYR A 512 -24.85 -31.18 12.96
CA TYR A 512 -24.49 -29.78 13.22
C TYR A 512 -23.14 -29.37 12.61
N ASP A 513 -22.10 -30.20 12.76
CA ASP A 513 -20.76 -29.88 12.26
C ASP A 513 -20.72 -29.80 10.73
N ALA A 514 -21.47 -30.65 10.04
CA ALA A 514 -21.62 -30.59 8.59
C ALA A 514 -22.26 -29.25 8.14
N ALA A 515 -23.33 -28.81 8.81
CA ALA A 515 -24.00 -27.54 8.49
C ALA A 515 -23.14 -26.30 8.82
N SER A 516 -22.21 -26.43 9.77
CA SER A 516 -21.32 -25.36 10.22
C SER A 516 -20.20 -25.04 9.22
N GLN A 517 -19.66 -26.05 8.54
CA GLN A 517 -18.55 -25.88 7.58
C GLN A 517 -18.91 -24.95 6.42
N ASP A 518 -20.10 -25.10 5.84
CA ASP A 518 -20.58 -24.32 4.69
C ASP A 518 -21.56 -23.19 5.11
N SER A 519 -21.49 -22.77 6.39
CA SER A 519 -22.44 -21.83 7.01
C SER A 519 -22.49 -20.44 6.35
N GLU A 520 -21.44 -20.02 5.64
CA GLU A 520 -21.41 -18.73 4.93
C GLU A 520 -22.43 -18.61 3.80
N PHE A 521 -22.89 -19.74 3.25
CA PHE A 521 -23.90 -19.80 2.18
C PHE A 521 -25.34 -19.86 2.72
N LEU A 522 -25.52 -20.09 4.02
CA LEU A 522 -26.83 -20.00 4.69
C LEU A 522 -27.26 -18.53 4.84
N SER A 523 -28.56 -18.29 5.01
CA SER A 523 -29.03 -16.94 5.31
C SER A 523 -28.64 -16.55 6.74
N ARG A 524 -28.47 -15.24 7.00
CA ARG A 524 -28.16 -14.71 8.33
C ARG A 524 -29.10 -15.18 9.45
N ALA A 525 -30.37 -15.48 9.12
CA ALA A 525 -31.35 -15.99 10.07
C ALA A 525 -31.21 -17.50 10.35
N GLU A 526 -30.60 -18.26 9.45
CA GLU A 526 -30.23 -19.66 9.62
C GLU A 526 -28.89 -19.76 10.37
N GLN A 527 -27.89 -18.94 10.00
CA GLN A 527 -26.62 -18.80 10.72
C GLN A 527 -26.82 -18.52 12.22
N MET A 528 -27.62 -17.50 12.58
CA MET A 528 -27.88 -17.19 13.99
C MET A 528 -28.60 -18.33 14.74
N ARG A 529 -29.40 -19.16 14.07
CA ARG A 529 -29.98 -20.37 14.71
C ARG A 529 -28.93 -21.44 14.92
N LEU A 530 -28.03 -21.64 13.95
CA LEU A 530 -26.89 -22.54 14.11
C LEU A 530 -26.04 -22.11 15.32
N ASP A 531 -25.71 -20.82 15.43
CA ASP A 531 -24.97 -20.25 16.56
C ASP A 531 -25.69 -20.46 17.91
N ASP A 532 -27.02 -20.32 17.95
CA ASP A 532 -27.81 -20.61 19.15
C ASP A 532 -27.82 -22.12 19.48
N TYR A 533 -27.84 -23.01 18.48
CA TYR A 533 -27.77 -24.46 18.66
C TYR A 533 -26.39 -24.97 19.09
N ALA A 534 -25.32 -24.21 18.90
CA ALA A 534 -24.00 -24.52 19.48
C ALA A 534 -24.06 -24.77 21.01
N ARG A 535 -25.02 -24.12 21.71
CA ARG A 535 -25.23 -24.24 23.16
C ARG A 535 -25.87 -25.57 23.60
N LEU A 536 -26.35 -26.37 22.66
CA LEU A 536 -26.91 -27.70 22.93
C LEU A 536 -25.83 -28.75 23.24
N PHE A 537 -24.58 -28.45 22.88
CA PHE A 537 -23.46 -29.39 22.98
C PHE A 537 -22.49 -28.99 24.10
N LYS A 538 -22.02 -29.97 24.88
CA LYS A 538 -21.04 -29.77 25.95
C LYS A 538 -19.99 -30.88 25.90
N GLY A 539 -18.70 -30.49 25.86
CA GLY A 539 -17.59 -31.46 25.84
C GLY A 539 -17.49 -32.29 24.56
N GLY A 540 -18.19 -31.91 23.49
CA GLY A 540 -18.27 -32.66 22.23
C GLY A 540 -19.52 -33.52 22.08
N GLU A 541 -20.37 -33.64 23.10
CA GLU A 541 -21.59 -34.46 23.10
C GLU A 541 -22.85 -33.60 23.34
N THR A 542 -24.04 -34.11 23.00
CA THR A 542 -25.33 -33.44 23.24
C THR A 542 -25.67 -33.39 24.74
N ASP A 543 -25.81 -32.21 25.34
CA ASP A 543 -26.18 -32.04 26.77
C ASP A 543 -27.70 -32.20 26.94
N VAL A 544 -28.17 -33.45 26.97
CA VAL A 544 -29.59 -33.80 27.14
C VAL A 544 -30.15 -33.26 28.46
N ALA A 545 -29.36 -33.25 29.53
CA ALA A 545 -29.84 -32.91 30.87
C ALA A 545 -30.29 -31.44 31.00
N LYS A 546 -29.64 -30.53 30.26
CA LYS A 546 -30.06 -29.12 30.19
C LYS A 546 -31.15 -28.85 29.15
N ASN A 547 -31.14 -29.59 28.05
CA ASN A 547 -31.84 -29.19 26.81
C ASN A 547 -33.11 -30.00 26.50
N ALA A 548 -33.49 -30.94 27.37
CA ALA A 548 -34.74 -31.68 27.32
C ALA A 548 -35.96 -30.80 26.97
N GLY A 549 -36.70 -31.18 25.93
CA GLY A 549 -37.84 -30.43 25.40
C GLY A 549 -37.49 -29.38 24.34
N SER A 550 -36.31 -29.47 23.70
CA SER A 550 -35.91 -28.66 22.55
C SER A 550 -35.08 -29.39 21.48
N LEU A 551 -34.65 -30.64 21.71
CA LEU A 551 -33.67 -31.32 20.86
C LEU A 551 -34.24 -31.70 19.49
N ALA A 552 -35.50 -32.16 19.46
CA ALA A 552 -36.19 -32.53 18.21
C ALA A 552 -36.28 -31.35 17.23
N GLN A 553 -36.58 -30.15 17.73
CA GLN A 553 -36.69 -28.95 16.88
C GLN A 553 -35.34 -28.53 16.29
N ALA A 554 -34.25 -28.69 17.03
CA ALA A 554 -32.92 -28.35 16.53
C ALA A 554 -32.48 -29.27 15.38
N ARG A 555 -32.81 -30.56 15.47
CA ARG A 555 -32.57 -31.54 14.40
C ARG A 555 -33.32 -31.16 13.12
N ASP A 556 -34.63 -30.94 13.21
CA ASP A 556 -35.48 -30.59 12.06
C ASP A 556 -34.95 -29.33 11.32
N ASP A 557 -34.52 -28.30 12.07
CA ASP A 557 -33.96 -27.07 11.49
C ASP A 557 -32.59 -27.30 10.83
N ILE A 558 -31.71 -28.13 11.40
CA ILE A 558 -30.37 -28.45 10.84
C ILE A 558 -30.49 -29.29 9.56
N GLU A 559 -31.33 -30.33 9.55
CA GLU A 559 -31.57 -31.16 8.35
C GLU A 559 -32.13 -30.31 7.20
N ALA A 560 -33.00 -29.33 7.48
CA ALA A 560 -33.52 -28.40 6.50
C ALA A 560 -32.45 -27.45 5.91
N MET A 561 -31.46 -27.03 6.71
CA MET A 561 -30.35 -26.20 6.24
C MET A 561 -29.41 -26.98 5.30
N LEU A 562 -29.05 -28.22 5.66
CA LEU A 562 -28.24 -29.10 4.82
C LEU A 562 -28.92 -29.38 3.47
N SER A 563 -30.22 -29.70 3.48
CA SER A 563 -30.99 -29.94 2.25
C SER A 563 -31.04 -28.73 1.32
N LYS A 564 -30.90 -27.50 1.84
CA LYS A 564 -30.92 -26.26 1.07
C LYS A 564 -29.57 -25.97 0.41
N LEU A 565 -28.47 -26.22 1.11
CA LEU A 565 -27.11 -26.07 0.58
C LEU A 565 -26.86 -26.98 -0.64
N ASP A 566 -27.33 -28.22 -0.57
CA ASP A 566 -27.27 -29.18 -1.68
C ASP A 566 -28.01 -28.66 -2.94
N VAL A 567 -29.17 -28.03 -2.76
CA VAL A 567 -29.97 -27.43 -3.86
C VAL A 567 -29.32 -26.18 -4.46
N ASP A 568 -28.69 -25.32 -3.64
CA ASP A 568 -28.10 -24.05 -4.10
C ASP A 568 -26.66 -24.18 -4.65
N THR A 569 -25.97 -25.29 -4.37
CA THR A 569 -24.61 -25.63 -4.82
C THR A 569 -24.26 -25.22 -6.27
N PRO A 570 -25.03 -25.55 -7.33
CA PRO A 570 -24.69 -25.14 -8.70
C PRO A 570 -24.68 -23.61 -8.91
N ASN A 571 -25.53 -22.86 -8.19
CA ASN A 571 -25.55 -21.40 -8.29
C ASN A 571 -24.36 -20.76 -7.56
N ILE A 572 -23.93 -21.37 -6.44
CA ILE A 572 -22.76 -20.95 -5.67
C ILE A 572 -21.49 -21.18 -6.50
N LEU A 573 -21.28 -22.41 -6.98
CA LEU A 573 -20.13 -22.78 -7.81
C LEU A 573 -20.05 -21.95 -9.10
N LYS A 574 -21.19 -21.68 -9.75
CA LYS A 574 -21.24 -20.81 -10.93
C LYS A 574 -20.65 -19.41 -10.64
N ARG A 575 -21.14 -18.74 -9.59
CA ARG A 575 -20.68 -17.40 -9.22
C ARG A 575 -19.21 -17.37 -8.83
N HIS A 576 -18.77 -18.37 -8.06
CA HIS A 576 -17.37 -18.54 -7.66
C HIS A 576 -16.45 -18.63 -8.88
N LEU A 577 -16.78 -19.51 -9.84
CA LEU A 577 -15.97 -19.72 -11.04
C LEU A 577 -15.99 -18.51 -11.98
N GLU A 578 -17.14 -17.87 -12.20
CA GLU A 578 -17.23 -16.67 -13.04
C GLU A 578 -16.44 -15.48 -12.46
N ALA A 579 -16.41 -15.33 -11.13
CA ALA A 579 -15.62 -14.29 -10.47
C ALA A 579 -14.12 -14.59 -10.45
N GLY A 580 -13.73 -15.87 -10.40
CA GLY A 580 -12.33 -16.34 -10.37
C GLY A 580 -11.72 -16.65 -11.74
N ALA A 581 -12.20 -16.02 -12.81
CA ALA A 581 -11.74 -16.28 -14.18
C ALA A 581 -10.51 -15.43 -14.55
N GLU A 582 -9.39 -16.07 -14.90
CA GLU A 582 -8.13 -15.42 -15.30
C GLU A 582 -8.00 -15.34 -16.83
N THR A 583 -7.48 -14.24 -17.39
CA THR A 583 -7.26 -14.08 -18.85
C THR A 583 -5.92 -13.46 -19.23
N GLU A 584 -5.28 -13.97 -20.29
CA GLU A 584 -3.99 -13.49 -20.82
C GLU A 584 -4.08 -13.35 -22.35
N THR A 585 -3.57 -12.25 -22.95
CA THR A 585 -3.69 -11.99 -24.42
C THR A 585 -2.36 -11.54 -25.03
N THR A 586 -2.04 -12.05 -26.23
CA THR A 586 -0.81 -11.78 -27.01
C THR A 586 -1.15 -11.39 -28.46
N TYR A 587 -0.26 -10.64 -29.13
CA TYR A 587 -0.44 -10.23 -30.54
C TYR A 587 0.64 -10.84 -31.45
N ASP A 588 0.27 -11.18 -32.69
CA ASP A 588 1.15 -11.87 -33.62
C ASP A 588 2.09 -10.93 -34.42
N ASP A 589 1.83 -9.61 -34.49
CA ASP A 589 2.53 -8.68 -35.42
C ASP A 589 2.53 -7.19 -34.95
N VAL A 590 3.38 -6.34 -35.56
CA VAL A 590 3.57 -4.91 -35.15
C VAL A 590 2.45 -3.98 -35.63
N VAL A 591 1.88 -3.20 -34.70
CA VAL A 591 0.74 -2.30 -34.92
C VAL A 591 1.14 -1.00 -35.63
N ARG A 592 0.30 -0.53 -36.57
CA ARG A 592 0.53 0.70 -37.36
C ARG A 592 -0.69 1.61 -37.37
N LEU A 593 -0.48 2.92 -37.54
CA LEU A 593 -1.56 3.88 -37.77
C LEU A 593 -2.43 3.44 -38.96
N ASP A 594 -3.74 3.37 -38.71
CA ASP A 594 -4.79 3.03 -39.66
C ASP A 594 -4.73 1.57 -40.22
N ALA A 595 -4.16 0.58 -39.49
CA ALA A 595 -4.04 -0.83 -39.93
C ALA A 595 -4.49 -1.91 -38.89
N PRO A 596 -4.85 -3.15 -39.32
CA PRO A 596 -5.30 -4.25 -38.44
C PRO A 596 -4.19 -5.19 -37.91
N ALA A 597 -4.46 -5.90 -36.81
CA ALA A 597 -3.62 -6.89 -36.12
C ALA A 597 -4.40 -8.18 -35.74
N ILE A 598 -3.71 -9.22 -35.24
CA ILE A 598 -4.24 -10.53 -34.80
C ILE A 598 -3.87 -10.75 -33.33
N ALA A 599 -4.78 -11.31 -32.51
CA ALA A 599 -4.55 -11.59 -31.09
C ALA A 599 -4.99 -13.00 -30.64
N THR A 600 -4.28 -13.58 -29.67
CA THR A 600 -4.54 -14.91 -29.08
C THR A 600 -4.73 -14.78 -27.55
N THR A 601 -5.80 -15.35 -26.99
CA THR A 601 -6.21 -15.19 -25.58
C THR A 601 -6.41 -16.53 -24.85
N ALA A 602 -5.85 -16.71 -23.65
CA ALA A 602 -6.11 -17.84 -22.75
C ALA A 602 -7.09 -17.47 -21.62
N ILE A 603 -7.85 -18.44 -21.11
CA ILE A 603 -8.88 -18.29 -20.05
C ILE A 603 -8.79 -19.48 -19.07
N THR A 604 -8.73 -19.23 -17.75
CA THR A 604 -8.59 -20.27 -16.71
C THR A 604 -9.61 -20.09 -15.57
N PHE A 605 -10.11 -21.21 -15.02
CA PHE A 605 -11.05 -21.26 -13.88
C PHE A 605 -10.58 -22.27 -12.82
N ARG A 606 -10.87 -22.03 -11.53
CA ARG A 606 -10.48 -22.91 -10.39
C ARG A 606 -11.59 -23.03 -9.34
N ASN A 607 -12.00 -24.25 -8.98
CA ASN A 607 -12.88 -24.45 -7.82
C ASN A 607 -12.05 -24.45 -6.53
N LEU A 608 -12.42 -23.60 -5.57
CA LEU A 608 -11.75 -23.49 -4.26
C LEU A 608 -12.66 -23.88 -3.10
N LEU A 609 -13.90 -24.29 -3.37
CA LEU A 609 -14.89 -24.66 -2.37
C LEU A 609 -14.84 -26.17 -2.07
N SER A 610 -15.37 -26.52 -0.89
CA SER A 610 -15.74 -27.87 -0.44
C SER A 610 -16.77 -28.55 -1.36
N LEU A 611 -17.61 -27.74 -2.02
CA LEU A 611 -18.75 -28.16 -2.83
C LEU A 611 -18.32 -28.80 -4.16
N GLU A 612 -19.02 -29.87 -4.53
CA GLU A 612 -18.88 -30.58 -5.80
C GLU A 612 -20.21 -30.58 -6.59
N TYR A 613 -20.13 -30.65 -7.92
CA TYR A 613 -21.32 -30.73 -8.77
C TYR A 613 -21.08 -31.67 -9.96
N ASP A 614 -21.64 -32.87 -9.89
CA ASP A 614 -21.48 -33.93 -10.92
C ASP A 614 -22.47 -33.74 -12.09
N SER A 615 -22.52 -32.52 -12.65
CA SER A 615 -23.39 -32.14 -13.76
C SER A 615 -22.91 -30.91 -14.51
N LEU A 616 -23.45 -30.71 -15.72
CA LEU A 616 -23.02 -29.67 -16.65
C LEU A 616 -23.27 -28.25 -16.10
N LEU A 617 -22.21 -27.46 -15.94
CA LEU A 617 -22.25 -26.07 -15.50
C LEU A 617 -21.90 -25.12 -16.64
N ALA A 618 -22.69 -24.07 -16.83
CA ALA A 618 -22.54 -23.09 -17.91
C ALA A 618 -22.13 -21.70 -17.38
N LEU A 619 -20.94 -21.25 -17.78
CA LEU A 619 -20.32 -19.99 -17.38
C LEU A 619 -20.32 -18.96 -18.53
N GLU A 620 -20.54 -17.69 -18.22
CA GLU A 620 -20.29 -16.58 -19.15
C GLU A 620 -18.77 -16.35 -19.30
N PRO A 621 -18.25 -16.09 -20.51
CA PRO A 621 -16.83 -15.84 -20.71
C PRO A 621 -16.46 -14.38 -20.35
N PRO A 622 -15.23 -14.14 -19.85
CA PRO A 622 -14.72 -12.78 -19.57
C PRO A 622 -14.42 -11.95 -20.83
N VAL A 623 -14.33 -12.58 -22.01
CA VAL A 623 -14.12 -11.93 -23.31
C VAL A 623 -15.16 -12.41 -24.33
N SER A 624 -15.51 -11.58 -25.32
CA SER A 624 -16.48 -11.99 -26.35
C SER A 624 -15.94 -13.12 -27.22
N LEU A 625 -16.66 -14.24 -27.24
CA LEU A 625 -16.32 -15.42 -28.05
C LEU A 625 -17.04 -15.45 -29.41
N GLU A 626 -17.83 -14.42 -29.77
CA GLU A 626 -18.71 -14.44 -30.94
C GLU A 626 -17.97 -14.59 -32.29
N ASN A 627 -16.71 -14.16 -32.37
CA ASN A 627 -15.87 -14.27 -33.57
C ASN A 627 -14.52 -14.98 -33.31
N ALA A 628 -14.34 -15.56 -32.11
CA ALA A 628 -13.06 -16.11 -31.69
C ALA A 628 -12.94 -17.60 -32.08
N THR A 629 -11.77 -18.00 -32.58
CA THR A 629 -11.48 -19.42 -32.89
C THR A 629 -10.85 -20.12 -31.70
N VAL A 630 -11.44 -21.24 -31.23
CA VAL A 630 -10.87 -22.04 -30.13
C VAL A 630 -9.61 -22.76 -30.59
N VAL A 631 -8.51 -22.57 -29.84
CA VAL A 631 -7.18 -23.12 -30.09
C VAL A 631 -6.94 -24.40 -29.27
N SER A 632 -7.36 -24.39 -27.99
CA SER A 632 -7.26 -25.55 -27.07
C SER A 632 -8.29 -25.44 -25.95
N ALA A 633 -8.65 -26.58 -25.35
CA ALA A 633 -9.51 -26.68 -24.17
C ALA A 633 -9.06 -27.87 -23.30
N GLY A 634 -9.16 -27.72 -21.97
CA GLY A 634 -8.83 -28.78 -21.00
C GLY A 634 -9.92 -29.85 -20.87
N ASP A 635 -9.62 -30.92 -20.14
CA ASP A 635 -10.56 -32.01 -19.91
C ASP A 635 -11.86 -31.53 -19.26
N GLY A 636 -13.00 -31.95 -19.82
CA GLY A 636 -14.32 -31.52 -19.36
C GLY A 636 -14.74 -30.10 -19.77
N VAL A 637 -13.89 -29.34 -20.47
CA VAL A 637 -14.16 -27.96 -20.91
C VAL A 637 -14.61 -27.93 -22.37
N SER A 638 -15.65 -27.16 -22.69
CA SER A 638 -16.06 -26.89 -24.07
C SER A 638 -16.72 -25.51 -24.23
N VAL A 639 -16.89 -25.05 -25.47
CA VAL A 639 -17.57 -23.78 -25.79
C VAL A 639 -18.83 -24.06 -26.59
N GLN A 640 -19.98 -23.54 -26.14
CA GLN A 640 -21.26 -23.72 -26.82
C GLN A 640 -22.12 -22.46 -26.69
N GLY A 641 -22.62 -21.93 -27.82
CA GLY A 641 -23.52 -20.77 -27.83
C GLY A 641 -22.91 -19.49 -27.24
N GLY A 642 -21.58 -19.33 -27.35
CA GLY A 642 -20.84 -18.22 -26.75
C GLY A 642 -20.50 -18.40 -25.27
N LYS A 643 -20.87 -19.53 -24.64
CA LYS A 643 -20.62 -19.82 -23.22
C LYS A 643 -19.61 -20.94 -23.03
N ILE A 644 -18.98 -20.97 -21.86
CA ILE A 644 -18.03 -22.00 -21.46
C ILE A 644 -18.77 -23.04 -20.62
N MET A 645 -18.62 -24.31 -20.99
CA MET A 645 -19.34 -25.44 -20.43
C MET A 645 -18.35 -26.37 -19.72
N LEU A 646 -18.57 -26.61 -18.43
CA LEU A 646 -17.82 -27.56 -17.60
C LEU A 646 -18.68 -28.80 -17.34
N GLN A 647 -18.19 -30.00 -17.69
CA GLN A 647 -19.00 -31.23 -17.60
C GLN A 647 -19.34 -31.68 -16.18
N ARG A 648 -18.45 -31.40 -15.23
CA ARG A 648 -18.58 -31.63 -13.78
C ARG A 648 -17.61 -30.68 -13.06
N VAL A 649 -17.86 -30.40 -11.78
CA VAL A 649 -17.00 -29.56 -10.95
C VAL A 649 -16.58 -30.33 -9.70
N GLU A 650 -15.30 -30.73 -9.64
CA GLU A 650 -14.69 -31.39 -8.47
C GLU A 650 -14.13 -30.35 -7.49
N ALA A 651 -14.05 -30.70 -6.20
CA ALA A 651 -13.39 -29.86 -5.19
C ALA A 651 -11.89 -29.71 -5.53
N GLY A 652 -11.41 -28.46 -5.63
CA GLY A 652 -10.03 -28.17 -6.03
C GLY A 652 -9.73 -28.26 -7.54
N GLY A 653 -10.72 -28.53 -8.41
CA GLY A 653 -10.53 -28.72 -9.85
C GLY A 653 -10.12 -27.45 -10.62
N VAL A 654 -9.41 -27.63 -11.76
CA VAL A 654 -8.87 -26.54 -12.61
C VAL A 654 -9.23 -26.77 -14.08
N TYR A 655 -9.67 -25.71 -14.77
CA TYR A 655 -10.26 -25.77 -16.11
C TYR A 655 -9.68 -24.66 -17.02
N VAL A 656 -9.28 -24.96 -18.26
CA VAL A 656 -8.54 -24.03 -19.14
C VAL A 656 -9.10 -24.03 -20.58
N LEU A 657 -9.08 -22.87 -21.24
CA LEU A 657 -9.52 -22.63 -22.62
C LEU A 657 -8.58 -21.61 -23.32
N THR A 658 -8.43 -21.68 -24.65
CA THR A 658 -7.62 -20.70 -25.42
C THR A 658 -8.29 -20.39 -26.76
N VAL A 659 -8.27 -19.11 -27.21
CA VAL A 659 -8.99 -18.58 -28.37
C VAL A 659 -8.18 -17.53 -29.17
N ARG A 660 -8.63 -17.10 -30.38
CA ARG A 660 -7.94 -16.11 -31.25
C ARG A 660 -8.88 -15.25 -32.12
N ASP A 661 -8.58 -13.94 -32.31
CA ASP A 661 -9.35 -12.93 -33.07
C ASP A 661 -8.50 -11.86 -33.83
N SER A 662 -9.11 -10.79 -34.41
CA SER A 662 -8.43 -9.74 -35.21
C SER A 662 -9.18 -8.39 -35.28
N GLU A 663 -8.46 -7.26 -35.27
CA GLU A 663 -9.02 -5.88 -35.12
C GLU A 663 -8.07 -4.72 -35.56
N VAL A 664 -8.51 -3.44 -35.48
CA VAL A 664 -7.74 -2.20 -35.84
C VAL A 664 -7.57 -1.26 -34.66
N LEU A 665 -6.35 -0.76 -34.42
CA LEU A 665 -5.97 -0.12 -33.16
C LEU A 665 -5.83 1.42 -33.14
N ALA A 666 -5.43 2.10 -34.23
CA ALA A 666 -5.02 3.54 -34.21
C ALA A 666 -5.42 4.37 -35.47
N ARG A 667 -5.69 5.71 -35.38
CA ARG A 667 -6.14 6.59 -36.52
C ARG A 667 -5.78 8.12 -36.44
N LYS A 668 -5.43 8.81 -37.55
CA LYS A 668 -4.84 10.21 -37.60
C LYS A 668 -5.79 11.47 -37.65
N LYS A 669 -5.29 12.69 -37.34
CA LYS A 669 -6.00 14.04 -37.31
C LYS A 669 -5.39 15.33 -38.02
N THR A 670 -4.31 16.06 -37.58
CA THR A 670 -3.95 17.50 -37.99
C THR A 670 -2.44 17.97 -38.01
N GLU A 671 -2.00 19.22 -38.47
CA GLU A 671 -0.56 19.69 -38.72
C GLU A 671 -0.18 21.28 -38.72
N VAL A 672 1.08 21.82 -38.39
CA VAL A 672 1.55 23.32 -38.32
C VAL A 672 3.14 23.67 -38.45
N SER A 673 3.68 24.95 -38.58
CA SER A 673 5.17 25.42 -38.66
C SER A 673 5.60 26.98 -38.43
N GLU A 674 6.93 27.42 -38.25
CA GLU A 674 7.49 28.84 -37.91
C GLU A 674 9.08 29.16 -38.08
N THR A 675 9.63 30.44 -37.96
CA THR A 675 11.10 30.93 -38.07
C THR A 675 11.69 31.76 -36.87
N LEU A 676 13.01 31.69 -36.53
CA LEU A 676 13.62 32.25 -35.27
C LEU A 676 14.83 33.26 -35.31
N SER A 677 15.85 33.17 -36.18
CA SER A 677 17.06 34.07 -36.16
C SER A 677 17.73 34.20 -37.56
N ALA A 678 18.69 35.12 -37.79
CA ALA A 678 19.39 35.26 -39.10
C ALA A 678 20.77 36.00 -39.05
N ASN A 679 21.80 35.46 -39.71
CA ASN A 679 23.10 36.10 -39.99
C ASN A 679 23.71 35.50 -41.30
N GLU A 680 24.98 35.76 -41.67
CA GLU A 680 25.50 35.23 -42.95
C GLU A 680 25.61 33.70 -43.02
N ARG A 681 25.47 33.00 -41.88
CA ARG A 681 25.79 31.58 -41.74
C ARG A 681 24.59 30.74 -41.24
N GLU A 682 23.51 31.35 -40.73
CA GLU A 682 22.45 30.61 -39.99
C GLU A 682 21.04 31.28 -39.76
N ALA A 683 19.91 30.51 -39.85
CA ALA A 683 18.48 30.80 -39.43
C ALA A 683 17.49 29.59 -39.06
N ALA A 684 16.83 29.47 -37.88
CA ALA A 684 16.13 28.22 -37.36
C ALA A 684 14.55 28.09 -37.35
N LYS A 685 13.92 26.87 -37.29
CA LYS A 685 12.44 26.55 -37.54
C LYS A 685 11.76 25.28 -36.83
N ARG A 686 10.40 25.04 -36.94
CA ARG A 686 9.52 24.01 -36.20
C ARG A 686 8.34 23.28 -36.98
N TRP A 687 7.78 22.10 -36.54
CA TRP A 687 6.65 21.24 -37.11
C TRP A 687 5.79 20.37 -36.08
N THR A 688 4.55 19.86 -36.37
CA THR A 688 3.60 19.11 -35.42
C THR A 688 2.48 18.20 -36.05
N VAL A 689 1.96 17.12 -35.39
CA VAL A 689 0.90 16.10 -35.80
C VAL A 689 -0.07 15.60 -34.66
N ARG A 690 -1.26 15.00 -34.94
CA ARG A 690 -2.24 14.37 -33.96
C ARG A 690 -2.95 13.05 -34.40
N PHE A 691 -3.39 12.15 -33.50
CA PHE A 691 -4.07 10.82 -33.76
C PHE A 691 -4.85 10.19 -32.54
N ASP A 692 -5.62 9.09 -32.70
CA ASP A 692 -6.46 8.38 -31.66
C ASP A 692 -6.23 6.83 -31.60
N CYS A 693 -6.49 6.14 -30.47
CA CYS A 693 -6.43 4.66 -30.29
C CYS A 693 -7.56 3.99 -29.46
N VAL A 694 -7.75 2.66 -29.64
CA VAL A 694 -8.88 1.84 -29.11
C VAL A 694 -8.58 1.07 -27.81
N ARG A 695 -7.37 0.50 -27.70
CA ARG A 695 -6.79 -0.17 -26.52
C ARG A 695 -5.26 0.06 -26.57
N ASP A 696 -4.57 -0.17 -25.47
CA ASP A 696 -3.18 0.25 -25.32
C ASP A 696 -2.23 -0.64 -26.15
N ALA A 697 -1.40 -0.02 -26.99
CA ALA A 697 -0.46 -0.69 -27.91
C ALA A 697 0.59 0.30 -28.46
N ASP A 698 1.72 -0.19 -28.96
CA ASP A 698 2.77 0.66 -29.59
C ASP A 698 2.52 0.89 -31.08
N VAL A 699 2.65 2.14 -31.56
CA VAL A 699 2.19 2.54 -32.91
C VAL A 699 3.23 3.40 -33.65
N LEU A 700 3.45 3.12 -34.95
CA LEU A 700 4.43 3.80 -35.82
C LEU A 700 3.89 5.06 -36.54
N VAL A 701 4.71 6.13 -36.65
CA VAL A 701 4.41 7.46 -37.25
C VAL A 701 5.55 7.96 -38.17
N GLU A 702 5.28 8.61 -39.33
CA GLU A 702 6.32 9.10 -40.28
C GLU A 702 5.98 10.35 -41.18
N LYS A 703 6.99 11.12 -41.66
CA LYS A 703 6.91 12.26 -42.64
C LYS A 703 8.22 12.56 -43.41
N THR A 704 8.16 13.10 -44.65
CA THR A 704 9.32 13.47 -45.52
C THR A 704 9.48 14.99 -45.85
N PHE A 705 10.70 15.48 -46.11
CA PHE A 705 11.09 16.89 -46.42
C PHE A 705 11.71 17.12 -47.83
N ALA A 706 11.89 18.40 -48.24
CA ALA A 706 12.28 18.80 -49.61
C ALA A 706 13.70 19.38 -49.81
N PHE A 707 14.32 19.91 -48.75
CA PHE A 707 15.71 20.36 -48.73
C PHE A 707 16.41 19.70 -47.54
N ASP A 708 17.75 19.74 -47.52
CA ASP A 708 18.51 19.07 -46.47
C ASP A 708 18.34 19.86 -45.16
N VAL A 709 17.82 19.16 -44.16
CA VAL A 709 17.45 19.68 -42.85
C VAL A 709 18.02 18.77 -41.79
N GLU A 710 18.40 19.36 -40.67
CA GLU A 710 18.84 18.60 -39.51
C GLU A 710 17.70 18.45 -38.53
N ALA A 711 17.53 17.23 -38.02
CA ALA A 711 16.66 16.93 -36.90
C ALA A 711 17.31 17.32 -35.57
N VAL A 712 16.44 17.55 -34.61
CA VAL A 712 16.63 18.52 -33.53
C VAL A 712 16.14 17.92 -32.25
N THR A 713 14.89 17.50 -32.30
CA THR A 713 14.11 16.80 -31.28
C THR A 713 13.00 16.02 -31.99
N GLY A 714 12.48 14.97 -31.34
CA GLY A 714 11.21 14.34 -31.72
C GLY A 714 11.30 12.98 -32.43
N ALA A 715 12.12 12.82 -33.47
CA ALA A 715 12.10 11.63 -34.32
C ALA A 715 13.48 11.17 -34.80
N LEU A 716 13.59 9.90 -35.20
CA LEU A 716 14.71 9.38 -35.98
C LEU A 716 14.56 9.83 -37.43
N LEU A 717 15.60 10.39 -38.05
CA LEU A 717 15.55 10.90 -39.42
C LEU A 717 16.45 10.08 -40.34
N GLU A 718 15.84 9.35 -41.27
CA GLU A 718 16.50 8.57 -42.32
C GLU A 718 16.37 9.32 -43.65
N GLU A 719 17.51 9.71 -44.23
CA GLU A 719 17.61 10.57 -45.42
C GLU A 719 16.86 11.91 -45.28
N ARG A 720 15.58 11.94 -45.68
CA ARG A 720 14.67 13.08 -45.62
C ARG A 720 13.38 12.75 -44.88
N THR A 721 13.28 11.57 -44.27
CA THR A 721 12.06 11.04 -43.64
C THR A 721 12.26 10.83 -42.14
N ALA A 722 11.42 11.49 -41.35
CA ALA A 722 11.32 11.31 -39.90
C ALA A 722 10.39 10.13 -39.56
N ARG A 723 10.79 9.28 -38.61
CA ARG A 723 10.03 8.13 -38.07
C ARG A 723 10.06 8.08 -36.54
N ALA A 724 8.97 7.62 -35.92
CA ALA A 724 8.89 7.36 -34.48
C ALA A 724 7.89 6.24 -34.16
N ILE A 725 8.23 5.36 -33.21
CA ILE A 725 7.26 4.52 -32.49
C ILE A 725 6.77 5.34 -31.30
N VAL A 726 5.45 5.36 -31.10
CA VAL A 726 4.79 6.13 -30.04
C VAL A 726 3.86 5.17 -29.28
N PRO A 727 3.99 5.06 -27.94
CA PRO A 727 3.04 4.29 -27.15
C PRO A 727 1.66 4.93 -27.28
N CYS A 728 0.67 4.16 -27.70
CA CYS A 728 -0.67 4.66 -27.94
C CYS A 728 -1.62 4.22 -26.84
N LEU A 729 -1.82 5.13 -25.89
CA LEU A 729 -2.87 5.01 -24.89
C LEU A 729 -4.24 5.20 -25.55
N LYS A 730 -5.22 4.43 -25.08
CA LYS A 730 -6.64 4.54 -25.46
C LYS A 730 -7.16 5.97 -25.31
N GLY A 731 -7.45 6.63 -26.44
CA GLY A 731 -7.75 8.07 -26.47
C GLY A 731 -6.97 8.81 -27.55
N ALA A 732 -6.78 10.13 -27.38
CA ALA A 732 -6.20 11.03 -28.37
C ALA A 732 -4.77 11.50 -28.00
N ASN A 733 -3.89 11.60 -29.01
CA ASN A 733 -2.44 11.72 -28.91
C ASN A 733 -1.88 12.80 -29.89
N THR A 734 -0.71 13.38 -29.61
CA THR A 734 -0.08 14.52 -30.36
C THR A 734 1.46 14.41 -30.36
N PHE A 735 2.14 14.89 -31.42
CA PHE A 735 3.59 14.72 -31.64
C PHE A 735 4.24 15.88 -32.46
N ALA A 736 5.54 16.20 -32.30
CA ALA A 736 6.19 17.38 -32.92
C ALA A 736 7.72 17.25 -33.17
N ILE A 737 8.30 18.08 -34.08
CA ILE A 737 9.72 18.06 -34.55
C ILE A 737 10.21 19.49 -34.90
N GLU A 738 11.52 19.79 -34.81
CA GLU A 738 12.15 21.07 -35.21
C GLU A 738 13.33 20.92 -36.21
N TYR A 739 13.84 22.00 -36.86
CA TYR A 739 14.94 21.95 -37.89
C TYR A 739 15.66 23.29 -38.29
N ARG A 740 16.85 23.26 -38.93
CA ARG A 740 17.64 24.43 -39.47
C ARG A 740 18.06 24.24 -40.94
N ILE A 741 18.59 25.33 -41.50
CA ILE A 741 18.90 25.60 -42.92
C ILE A 741 20.33 26.19 -43.07
N PRO A 742 21.38 25.43 -43.42
CA PRO A 742 22.72 25.96 -43.69
C PRO A 742 22.79 27.30 -44.46
N ASN A 743 23.71 28.19 -44.07
CA ASN A 743 24.34 29.20 -44.94
C ASN A 743 23.37 30.07 -45.76
N PRO A 744 22.56 30.93 -45.11
CA PRO A 744 21.44 31.58 -45.74
C PRO A 744 21.82 32.84 -46.54
N VAL A 745 23.03 33.42 -46.39
CA VAL A 745 23.47 34.62 -47.14
C VAL A 745 24.91 34.48 -47.63
N SER A 746 25.14 34.60 -48.94
CA SER A 746 26.48 34.59 -49.53
C SER A 746 27.08 36.00 -49.65
N VAL A 747 28.39 36.14 -49.39
CA VAL A 747 29.13 37.42 -49.46
C VAL A 747 30.31 37.33 -50.43
N GLU A 748 30.47 38.34 -51.29
CA GLU A 748 31.59 38.49 -52.25
C GLU A 748 32.40 39.75 -51.94
N LYS A 749 33.74 39.65 -52.00
CA LYS A 749 34.69 40.76 -51.71
C LYS A 749 35.76 40.84 -52.79
N THR A 750 36.01 42.04 -53.34
CA THR A 750 37.00 42.28 -54.40
C THR A 750 37.93 43.46 -54.09
N PHE A 751 39.12 43.46 -54.70
CA PHE A 751 40.22 44.42 -54.46
C PHE A 751 40.70 45.01 -55.80
N SER A 752 41.09 46.29 -55.85
CA SER A 752 41.73 46.87 -57.05
C SER A 752 42.75 47.99 -56.76
N GLU A 753 43.85 48.03 -57.51
CA GLU A 753 44.81 49.15 -57.53
C GLU A 753 44.20 50.36 -58.27
N LYS A 754 44.29 51.57 -57.68
CA LYS A 754 43.92 52.83 -58.35
C LYS A 754 45.12 53.65 -58.77
N THR A 755 46.19 53.64 -57.96
CA THR A 755 47.47 54.27 -58.26
C THR A 755 48.59 53.47 -57.60
N ASN A 756 49.84 53.76 -57.95
CA ASN A 756 51.03 53.16 -57.32
C ASN A 756 51.15 53.41 -55.79
N VAL A 757 50.20 54.12 -55.17
CA VAL A 757 50.09 54.38 -53.72
C VAL A 757 48.66 54.20 -53.15
N SER A 758 47.66 53.71 -53.89
CA SER A 758 46.26 53.58 -53.38
C SER A 758 45.43 52.40 -53.92
N ILE A 759 44.52 51.89 -53.09
CA ILE A 759 43.78 50.62 -53.24
C ILE A 759 42.28 50.81 -52.90
N GLU A 760 41.37 50.14 -53.62
CA GLU A 760 39.92 50.05 -53.34
C GLU A 760 39.48 48.61 -52.99
N LEU A 761 38.45 48.49 -52.14
CA LEU A 761 37.75 47.26 -51.72
C LEU A 761 36.24 47.39 -52.04
N LEU A 762 35.59 46.32 -52.50
CA LEU A 762 34.15 46.25 -52.78
C LEU A 762 33.54 44.99 -52.14
N TYR A 763 32.34 45.11 -51.55
CA TYR A 763 31.56 44.04 -50.90
C TYR A 763 30.17 43.88 -51.53
N VAL A 764 29.68 42.65 -51.67
CA VAL A 764 28.33 42.31 -52.16
C VAL A 764 27.70 41.21 -51.29
N LEU A 765 26.43 41.34 -50.87
CA LEU A 765 25.74 40.38 -49.96
C LEU A 765 24.38 39.93 -50.51
N ARG A 766 24.05 38.61 -50.51
CA ARG A 766 22.83 38.04 -51.14
C ARG A 766 22.15 36.90 -50.35
N ASN A 767 20.83 36.94 -50.15
CA ASN A 767 20.04 35.88 -49.46
C ASN A 767 19.67 34.70 -50.38
N ASN A 768 19.92 33.46 -49.93
CA ASN A 768 19.70 32.20 -50.63
C ASN A 768 18.65 31.27 -49.98
N ALA A 769 18.09 31.63 -48.82
CA ALA A 769 17.08 30.86 -48.09
C ALA A 769 15.65 31.40 -48.32
N GLU A 770 14.69 30.97 -47.49
CA GLU A 770 13.41 31.66 -47.34
C GLU A 770 13.55 33.04 -46.64
N GLU A 771 12.46 33.77 -46.43
CA GLU A 771 12.51 35.16 -45.93
C GLU A 771 13.24 35.29 -44.58
N LEU A 772 14.27 36.15 -44.51
CA LEU A 772 15.03 36.44 -43.30
C LEU A 772 14.67 37.82 -42.74
N ARG A 773 14.76 37.97 -41.41
CA ARG A 773 14.50 39.23 -40.69
C ARG A 773 15.64 39.51 -39.69
N ASN A 774 16.05 40.77 -39.59
CA ASN A 774 17.13 41.32 -38.75
C ASN A 774 18.53 40.72 -39.01
N PHE A 775 19.26 41.25 -40.01
CA PHE A 775 20.56 40.74 -40.50
C PHE A 775 21.74 41.71 -40.24
N GLU A 776 22.95 41.17 -39.97
CA GLU A 776 24.20 41.91 -39.66
C GLU A 776 25.45 41.24 -40.25
N TYR A 777 26.54 42.00 -40.48
CA TYR A 777 27.84 41.53 -41.00
C TYR A 777 29.04 42.40 -40.54
N ASP A 778 30.24 41.82 -40.36
CA ASP A 778 31.49 42.46 -39.87
C ASP A 778 32.77 41.94 -40.59
N ASP A 779 33.85 42.75 -40.73
CA ASP A 779 35.10 42.36 -41.41
C ASP A 779 36.39 43.10 -40.94
N VAL A 780 37.59 42.51 -41.14
CA VAL A 780 38.93 43.06 -40.82
C VAL A 780 39.98 42.68 -41.87
N GLN A 781 40.81 43.64 -42.35
CA GLN A 781 41.80 43.42 -43.41
C GLN A 781 43.19 44.01 -43.11
N THR A 782 44.25 43.19 -43.15
CA THR A 782 45.65 43.62 -43.05
C THR A 782 46.23 44.01 -44.41
N LEU A 783 46.90 45.17 -44.51
CA LEU A 783 47.46 45.72 -45.76
C LEU A 783 48.99 45.89 -45.75
N ALA A 784 49.66 45.65 -44.61
CA ALA A 784 51.12 45.74 -44.45
C ALA A 784 51.73 47.10 -44.92
N CYS A 785 50.97 48.19 -44.80
CA CYS A 785 51.39 49.55 -45.13
C CYS A 785 50.99 50.54 -44.01
N SER A 786 51.69 51.67 -43.93
CA SER A 786 51.22 52.85 -43.20
C SER A 786 50.21 53.61 -44.08
N ALA A 787 48.99 53.83 -43.58
CA ALA A 787 47.92 54.49 -44.31
C ALA A 787 47.86 56.00 -44.05
N LYS A 788 47.52 56.77 -45.09
CA LYS A 788 47.32 58.24 -45.04
C LYS A 788 45.86 58.65 -44.92
N SER A 789 44.94 57.91 -45.56
CA SER A 789 43.50 58.20 -45.55
C SER A 789 42.65 56.97 -45.88
N VAL A 790 41.37 56.98 -45.48
CA VAL A 790 40.35 55.93 -45.72
C VAL A 790 38.98 56.58 -46.01
N SER A 791 38.18 56.05 -46.94
CA SER A 791 36.79 56.49 -47.21
C SER A 791 35.85 55.34 -47.61
N VAL A 792 34.52 55.51 -47.44
CA VAL A 792 33.49 54.45 -47.62
C VAL A 792 32.22 54.99 -48.29
N VAL A 793 31.54 54.19 -49.13
CA VAL A 793 30.24 54.47 -49.75
C VAL A 793 29.35 53.22 -49.75
N THR A 794 28.13 53.28 -49.20
CA THR A 794 27.21 52.13 -49.07
C THR A 794 25.74 52.56 -48.89
N PRO A 795 24.73 51.75 -49.30
CA PRO A 795 23.33 51.94 -48.95
C PRO A 795 22.95 51.36 -47.56
N MET A 796 23.86 50.59 -46.93
CA MET A 796 23.66 50.00 -45.60
C MET A 796 24.24 50.91 -44.49
N LYS A 797 23.85 50.68 -43.23
CA LYS A 797 24.41 51.41 -42.07
C LYS A 797 25.81 50.85 -41.75
N TYR A 798 26.84 51.68 -41.54
CA TYR A 798 28.25 51.22 -41.41
C TYR A 798 29.12 51.93 -40.34
N LYS A 799 30.31 51.36 -40.05
CA LYS A 799 31.37 51.89 -39.13
C LYS A 799 32.77 51.41 -39.58
N THR A 800 33.85 52.19 -39.36
CA THR A 800 35.24 51.85 -39.76
C THR A 800 36.39 52.37 -38.87
N GLU A 801 37.53 51.67 -38.81
CA GLU A 801 38.76 52.08 -38.07
C GLU A 801 40.05 51.48 -38.70
N PHE A 802 41.24 52.10 -38.54
CA PHE A 802 42.54 51.60 -39.06
C PHE A 802 43.67 51.67 -38.02
N LEU A 803 44.32 50.54 -37.72
CA LEU A 803 45.33 50.39 -36.66
C LEU A 803 46.44 49.41 -37.08
N ALA A 804 47.70 49.73 -36.76
CA ALA A 804 48.88 48.86 -36.95
C ALA A 804 49.04 48.20 -38.34
N GLY A 805 48.48 48.79 -39.40
CA GLY A 805 48.50 48.25 -40.76
C GLY A 805 47.28 47.41 -41.15
N ALA A 806 46.19 47.45 -40.37
CA ALA A 806 44.92 46.76 -40.63
C ALA A 806 43.69 47.70 -40.53
N LEU A 807 42.64 47.38 -41.30
CA LEU A 807 41.36 48.08 -41.43
C LEU A 807 40.21 47.25 -40.83
N MET A 808 39.21 47.85 -40.19
CA MET A 808 38.02 47.19 -39.61
C MET A 808 36.70 47.79 -40.16
N LEU A 809 35.63 46.99 -40.35
CA LEU A 809 34.37 47.36 -41.02
C LEU A 809 33.10 46.63 -40.47
N GLN A 810 31.89 47.21 -40.64
CA GLN A 810 30.58 46.65 -40.20
C GLN A 810 29.38 47.09 -41.09
N PHE A 811 28.34 46.25 -41.28
CA PHE A 811 27.07 46.51 -42.03
C PHE A 811 25.80 45.90 -41.37
N LYS A 812 24.58 46.47 -41.56
CA LYS A 812 23.28 46.00 -40.96
C LYS A 812 22.00 46.26 -41.81
N GLN A 813 20.96 45.40 -41.71
CA GLN A 813 19.67 45.48 -42.45
C GLN A 813 18.45 44.80 -41.74
N ASP A 814 17.25 45.40 -41.77
CA ASP A 814 16.08 44.95 -40.96
C ASP A 814 15.22 43.82 -41.59
N SER A 815 15.05 43.78 -42.91
CA SER A 815 14.33 42.71 -43.62
C SER A 815 15.10 42.33 -44.89
N PHE A 816 15.28 41.03 -45.10
CA PHE A 816 16.05 40.49 -46.21
C PHE A 816 15.23 39.41 -46.95
N PRO A 817 14.40 39.81 -47.93
CA PRO A 817 13.58 38.88 -48.71
C PRO A 817 14.40 37.79 -49.40
N ALA A 818 13.79 36.61 -49.58
CA ALA A 818 14.39 35.50 -50.31
C ALA A 818 14.89 35.96 -51.71
N GLY A 819 16.20 35.86 -51.96
CA GLY A 819 16.83 36.17 -53.24
C GLY A 819 17.40 37.58 -53.47
N ALA A 820 17.27 38.53 -52.52
CA ALA A 820 17.72 39.94 -52.70
C ALA A 820 19.26 40.15 -52.53
N SER A 821 19.82 41.32 -52.90
CA SER A 821 21.27 41.64 -52.85
C SER A 821 21.61 43.14 -52.62
N TYR A 822 22.77 43.45 -52.01
CA TYR A 822 23.30 44.83 -51.75
C TYR A 822 24.83 44.97 -51.95
N GLU A 823 25.35 46.18 -52.25
CA GLU A 823 26.78 46.45 -52.60
C GLU A 823 27.41 47.63 -51.79
N SER A 824 28.73 47.62 -51.51
CA SER A 824 29.45 48.66 -50.71
C SER A 824 30.95 48.84 -51.09
N HIS A 825 31.46 50.08 -51.16
CA HIS A 825 32.84 50.44 -51.58
C HIS A 825 33.69 51.08 -50.47
N VAL A 826 35.01 50.83 -50.45
CA VAL A 826 35.99 51.39 -49.48
C VAL A 826 37.34 51.70 -50.15
N LEU A 827 37.96 52.86 -49.90
CA LEU A 827 39.25 53.29 -50.52
C LEU A 827 40.32 53.59 -49.45
N VAL A 828 41.59 53.23 -49.70
CA VAL A 828 42.75 53.40 -48.80
C VAL A 828 44.01 53.89 -49.55
N GLU A 829 44.80 54.80 -48.95
CA GLU A 829 46.06 55.33 -49.50
C GLU A 829 47.27 55.02 -48.59
N CYS A 830 48.41 54.60 -49.16
CA CYS A 830 49.62 54.09 -48.47
C CYS A 830 50.90 54.93 -48.73
N ASP A 831 51.96 54.73 -47.93
CA ASP A 831 53.28 55.35 -48.14
C ASP A 831 54.15 54.73 -49.25
N SER A 832 54.20 53.39 -49.38
CA SER A 832 54.96 52.70 -50.44
C SER A 832 54.48 51.26 -50.67
N LEU A 833 54.03 50.95 -51.89
CA LEU A 833 53.57 49.61 -52.25
C LEU A 833 54.70 48.63 -52.60
N GLN A 834 55.90 49.11 -52.99
CA GLN A 834 57.02 48.23 -53.34
C GLN A 834 57.51 47.39 -52.15
N ILE A 835 57.63 48.02 -50.98
CA ILE A 835 58.10 47.36 -49.76
C ILE A 835 57.04 46.36 -49.27
N ALA A 836 55.76 46.75 -49.28
CA ALA A 836 54.66 45.84 -48.94
C ALA A 836 54.64 44.61 -49.85
N ALA A 837 54.77 44.78 -51.18
CA ALA A 837 54.78 43.66 -52.14
C ALA A 837 55.89 42.64 -51.88
N ALA A 838 57.13 43.12 -51.67
CA ALA A 838 58.28 42.26 -51.45
C ALA A 838 58.20 41.49 -50.13
N THR A 839 57.75 42.15 -49.05
CA THR A 839 57.51 41.51 -47.75
C THR A 839 56.45 40.41 -47.88
N LYS A 840 55.33 40.69 -48.56
CA LYS A 840 54.21 39.76 -48.68
C LYS A 840 54.53 38.52 -49.53
N LEU A 841 55.35 38.66 -50.56
CA LEU A 841 55.87 37.53 -51.34
C LEU A 841 56.74 36.59 -50.49
N ALA A 842 57.57 37.15 -49.60
CA ALA A 842 58.44 36.37 -48.73
C ALA A 842 57.63 35.58 -47.67
N GLU A 843 56.62 36.22 -47.07
CA GLU A 843 55.70 35.58 -46.11
C GLU A 843 54.98 34.37 -46.74
N LEU A 844 54.40 34.53 -47.94
CA LEU A 844 53.67 33.45 -48.60
C LEU A 844 54.58 32.32 -49.11
N LYS A 845 55.79 32.63 -49.59
CA LYS A 845 56.74 31.56 -49.95
C LYS A 845 57.18 30.73 -48.74
N ALA A 846 57.30 31.34 -47.57
CA ALA A 846 57.63 30.64 -46.34
C ALA A 846 56.50 29.69 -45.84
N SER A 847 55.24 29.92 -46.23
CA SER A 847 54.11 29.04 -45.87
C SER A 847 54.05 27.73 -46.67
N GLY A 848 54.92 27.54 -47.67
CA GLY A 848 54.98 26.33 -48.49
C GLY A 848 53.84 26.19 -49.51
N THR A 849 53.12 27.28 -49.80
CA THR A 849 52.04 27.28 -50.79
C THR A 849 52.55 27.07 -52.22
N ASN A 850 51.80 26.29 -53.00
CA ASN A 850 52.03 26.08 -54.44
C ASN A 850 51.04 26.89 -55.31
N ASP A 851 50.41 27.93 -54.77
CA ASP A 851 49.47 28.77 -55.51
C ASP A 851 50.17 29.51 -56.66
N THR A 852 49.69 29.33 -57.89
CA THR A 852 50.29 29.88 -59.11
C THR A 852 50.33 31.41 -59.10
N ARG A 853 49.44 32.07 -58.34
CA ARG A 853 49.44 33.53 -58.18
C ARG A 853 50.68 34.04 -57.43
N VAL A 854 51.31 33.22 -56.59
CA VAL A 854 52.56 33.59 -55.89
C VAL A 854 53.74 33.63 -56.86
N SER A 855 53.81 32.69 -57.82
CA SER A 855 54.79 32.75 -58.91
C SER A 855 54.51 33.88 -59.90
N ASP A 856 53.23 34.15 -60.22
CA ASP A 856 52.86 35.26 -61.12
C ASP A 856 53.14 36.63 -60.48
N ALA A 857 52.92 36.76 -59.16
CA ALA A 857 53.24 37.97 -58.42
C ALA A 857 54.73 38.29 -58.42
N GLU A 858 55.59 37.28 -58.25
CA GLU A 858 57.04 37.44 -58.34
C GLU A 858 57.47 38.02 -59.70
N ALA A 859 56.86 37.55 -60.79
CA ALA A 859 57.06 38.14 -62.12
C ALA A 859 56.57 39.60 -62.20
N ARG A 860 55.45 39.96 -61.55
CA ARG A 860 54.95 41.35 -61.52
C ARG A 860 55.81 42.30 -60.68
N ILE A 861 56.44 41.82 -59.60
CA ILE A 861 57.43 42.63 -58.85
C ILE A 861 58.65 42.92 -59.73
N ALA A 862 59.14 41.94 -60.49
CA ALA A 862 60.26 42.14 -61.43
C ALA A 862 59.91 43.12 -62.58
N GLU A 863 58.63 43.21 -62.98
CA GLU A 863 58.12 44.21 -63.93
C GLU A 863 57.89 45.62 -63.31
N GLY A 864 58.13 45.80 -62.00
CA GLY A 864 57.88 47.07 -61.31
C GLY A 864 56.39 47.39 -61.04
N LYS A 865 55.49 46.41 -61.17
CA LYS A 865 54.03 46.57 -61.03
C LYS A 865 53.58 46.14 -59.63
N TYR A 866 53.97 46.92 -58.62
CA TYR A 866 53.88 46.50 -57.22
C TYR A 866 52.44 46.36 -56.69
N GLY A 867 51.50 47.21 -57.10
CA GLY A 867 50.10 47.06 -56.69
C GLY A 867 49.45 45.80 -57.28
N LYS A 868 49.65 45.53 -58.58
CA LYS A 868 49.25 44.23 -59.19
C LYS A 868 49.94 43.00 -58.60
N ALA A 869 51.17 43.14 -58.11
CA ALA A 869 51.82 42.06 -57.37
C ALA A 869 51.14 41.84 -56.01
N LEU A 870 50.84 42.92 -55.27
CA LEU A 870 50.06 42.84 -54.03
C LEU A 870 48.65 42.30 -54.25
N GLU A 871 47.98 42.66 -55.35
CA GLU A 871 46.67 42.12 -55.75
C GLU A 871 46.73 40.58 -55.87
N LEU A 872 47.73 40.05 -56.58
CA LEU A 872 47.95 38.60 -56.73
C LEU A 872 48.37 37.93 -55.41
N LEU A 873 49.20 38.59 -54.59
CA LEU A 873 49.67 38.07 -53.30
C LEU A 873 48.55 38.06 -52.27
N PHE A 874 47.76 39.12 -52.13
CA PHE A 874 46.59 39.12 -51.29
C PHE A 874 45.50 38.19 -51.83
N ALA A 875 45.36 37.99 -53.15
CA ALA A 875 44.47 36.96 -53.68
C ALA A 875 44.93 35.53 -53.34
N ALA A 876 46.24 35.27 -53.34
CA ALA A 876 46.82 34.00 -52.90
C ALA A 876 46.71 33.83 -51.38
N GLU A 877 47.07 34.85 -50.60
CA GLU A 877 46.92 34.86 -49.14
C GLU A 877 45.46 34.67 -48.74
N ASN A 878 44.54 35.45 -49.29
CA ASN A 878 43.12 35.32 -49.00
C ASN A 878 42.59 33.93 -49.37
N ALA A 879 43.16 33.25 -50.38
CA ALA A 879 42.80 31.85 -50.67
C ALA A 879 43.41 30.85 -49.67
N ILE A 880 44.63 31.09 -49.18
CA ILE A 880 45.32 30.25 -48.18
C ILE A 880 44.72 30.45 -46.78
N ILE A 881 44.48 31.71 -46.39
CA ILE A 881 43.78 32.09 -45.16
C ILE A 881 42.32 31.64 -45.26
N ALA A 882 41.59 31.84 -46.37
CA ALA A 882 40.24 31.28 -46.46
C ALA A 882 40.26 29.75 -46.35
N ALA A 883 41.20 29.03 -46.98
CA ALA A 883 41.29 27.58 -46.84
C ALA A 883 41.61 27.13 -45.40
N ASN A 884 42.62 27.74 -44.76
CA ASN A 884 43.08 27.36 -43.42
C ASN A 884 42.17 27.85 -42.30
N GLN A 885 41.68 29.09 -42.38
CA GLN A 885 40.75 29.68 -41.42
C GLN A 885 39.38 29.00 -41.51
N THR A 886 38.86 28.72 -42.71
CA THR A 886 37.64 27.91 -42.84
C THR A 886 37.87 26.52 -42.24
N ALA A 887 39.02 25.89 -42.44
CA ALA A 887 39.30 24.58 -41.82
C ALA A 887 39.46 24.65 -40.28
N LEU A 888 40.11 25.67 -39.73
CA LEU A 888 40.28 25.86 -38.29
C LEU A 888 38.97 26.22 -37.60
N ASP A 889 38.30 27.28 -38.07
CA ASP A 889 37.04 27.75 -37.53
C ASP A 889 35.97 26.65 -37.66
N LYS A 890 36.02 25.83 -38.72
CA LYS A 890 35.12 24.69 -38.88
C LYS A 890 35.39 23.59 -37.87
N ASN A 891 36.65 23.31 -37.52
CA ASN A 891 36.96 22.36 -36.44
C ASN A 891 36.64 22.92 -35.04
N GLU A 892 36.74 24.22 -34.83
CA GLU A 892 36.45 24.86 -33.54
C GLU A 892 34.94 25.00 -33.31
N ALA A 893 34.20 25.49 -34.31
CA ALA A 893 32.74 25.47 -34.34
C ALA A 893 32.17 24.06 -34.20
N GLN A 894 32.80 23.05 -34.82
CA GLN A 894 32.36 21.65 -34.69
C GLN A 894 32.39 21.22 -33.24
N ARG A 895 33.42 21.59 -32.47
CA ARG A 895 33.54 21.23 -31.05
C ARG A 895 32.51 21.93 -30.17
N GLU A 896 32.21 23.21 -30.41
CA GLU A 896 31.16 23.91 -29.67
C GLU A 896 29.77 23.36 -29.99
N ILE A 897 29.52 23.00 -31.25
CA ILE A 897 28.30 22.33 -31.69
C ILE A 897 28.19 20.92 -31.11
N ASP A 898 29.26 20.12 -31.15
CA ASP A 898 29.31 18.78 -30.57
C ASP A 898 29.08 18.81 -29.05
N ALA A 899 29.61 19.83 -28.35
CA ALA A 899 29.38 20.05 -26.93
C ALA A 899 27.92 20.42 -26.62
N ALA A 900 27.29 21.27 -27.42
CA ALA A 900 25.88 21.60 -27.28
C ALA A 900 24.95 20.45 -27.75
N LEU A 901 25.41 19.59 -28.67
CA LEU A 901 24.78 18.34 -29.09
C LEU A 901 24.83 17.24 -28.00
N ALA A 902 25.81 17.29 -27.12
CA ALA A 902 25.86 16.41 -25.95
C ALA A 902 24.92 16.88 -24.82
N PHE A 903 24.55 18.17 -24.79
CA PHE A 903 23.80 18.78 -23.68
C PHE A 903 22.38 18.21 -23.52
N ASN A 904 21.89 18.05 -22.29
CA ASN A 904 20.69 17.25 -22.02
C ASN A 904 19.34 17.96 -22.25
N SER A 905 19.32 19.29 -22.41
CA SER A 905 18.09 19.99 -22.77
C SER A 905 17.78 19.75 -24.25
N THR A 906 16.62 19.18 -24.54
CA THR A 906 16.14 18.98 -25.92
C THR A 906 16.10 20.30 -26.69
N ALA A 907 15.79 21.44 -26.04
CA ALA A 907 15.84 22.77 -26.65
C ALA A 907 17.27 23.30 -26.94
N VAL A 908 18.31 22.72 -26.33
CA VAL A 908 19.73 23.03 -26.58
C VAL A 908 20.33 22.08 -27.61
N ARG A 909 20.08 20.78 -27.47
CA ARG A 909 20.44 19.74 -28.45
C ARG A 909 19.78 20.03 -29.81
N ALA A 910 18.56 20.53 -29.72
CA ALA A 910 17.87 21.21 -30.78
C ALA A 910 18.73 22.31 -31.38
N VAL A 911 19.11 23.28 -30.56
CA VAL A 911 19.86 24.44 -30.97
C VAL A 911 21.31 24.14 -31.42
N ALA A 912 21.77 22.89 -31.33
CA ALA A 912 23.11 22.44 -31.66
C ALA A 912 23.20 21.58 -32.92
N SER A 913 22.44 20.47 -32.99
CA SER A 913 22.29 19.63 -34.18
C SER A 913 22.06 20.47 -35.42
N GLN A 914 21.16 21.41 -35.27
CA GLN A 914 20.61 22.35 -36.22
C GLN A 914 21.71 23.35 -36.71
N ALA A 915 22.79 23.57 -35.96
CA ALA A 915 24.00 24.28 -36.42
C ALA A 915 24.99 23.39 -37.21
N ASN A 916 24.91 22.07 -37.08
CA ASN A 916 25.99 21.14 -37.40
C ASN A 916 26.19 20.90 -38.90
N ALA A 917 25.15 20.69 -39.68
CA ALA A 917 25.22 20.60 -41.14
C ALA A 917 25.29 21.98 -41.78
N ARG A 918 24.96 23.06 -41.05
CA ARG A 918 25.32 24.42 -41.51
C ARG A 918 26.81 24.53 -41.62
N LEU A 919 27.45 24.09 -40.55
CA LEU A 919 28.88 23.98 -40.46
C LEU A 919 29.43 22.94 -41.45
N ALA A 920 28.86 21.74 -41.55
CA ALA A 920 29.32 20.70 -42.47
C ALA A 920 29.20 21.14 -43.95
N ALA A 921 28.14 21.86 -44.31
CA ALA A 921 27.95 22.46 -45.63
C ALA A 921 28.75 23.76 -45.86
N ALA A 922 29.28 24.40 -44.81
CA ALA A 922 30.09 25.62 -44.92
C ALA A 922 31.35 25.39 -45.78
N GLN A 923 31.50 26.20 -46.81
CA GLN A 923 32.67 26.23 -47.71
C GLN A 923 33.50 27.51 -47.52
N THR A 924 32.98 28.50 -46.80
CA THR A 924 33.68 29.75 -46.47
C THR A 924 33.76 29.99 -44.96
N ASP A 925 34.73 30.81 -44.52
CA ASP A 925 34.74 31.33 -43.15
C ASP A 925 33.37 31.94 -42.87
N ALA A 926 32.91 32.85 -43.73
CA ALA A 926 31.56 33.44 -43.75
C ALA A 926 30.37 32.48 -43.95
N GLU A 927 30.52 31.18 -43.65
CA GLU A 927 29.47 30.17 -43.40
C GLU A 927 29.67 29.38 -42.06
N THR A 928 30.74 29.67 -41.34
CA THR A 928 31.24 29.03 -40.11
C THR A 928 30.87 29.77 -38.80
N LYS A 929 31.57 30.86 -38.38
CA LYS A 929 31.39 31.62 -37.10
C LYS A 929 29.99 32.17 -36.76
N ALA A 930 28.99 32.03 -37.62
CA ALA A 930 27.64 32.53 -37.37
C ALA A 930 26.56 31.43 -37.37
N ALA A 931 26.92 30.21 -37.81
CA ALA A 931 26.40 28.95 -37.28
C ALA A 931 26.83 28.74 -35.82
N LEU A 932 27.88 29.46 -35.41
CA LEU A 932 28.28 29.69 -34.01
C LEU A 932 27.54 30.87 -33.35
N LYS A 933 27.42 32.03 -34.02
CA LYS A 933 26.71 33.21 -33.47
C LYS A 933 25.23 32.93 -33.19
N GLY A 934 24.50 32.26 -34.09
CA GLY A 934 23.09 31.96 -33.86
C GLY A 934 22.86 30.82 -32.85
N LEU A 935 23.80 29.87 -32.74
CA LEU A 935 23.92 28.95 -31.59
C LEU A 935 24.03 29.77 -30.29
N HIS A 936 25.04 30.64 -30.17
CA HIS A 936 25.26 31.45 -28.97
C HIS A 936 24.10 32.41 -28.63
N ASP A 937 23.53 33.11 -29.61
CA ASP A 937 22.42 34.05 -29.39
C ASP A 937 21.13 33.32 -28.99
N ALA A 938 20.85 32.13 -29.56
CA ALA A 938 19.72 31.29 -29.17
C ALA A 938 19.88 30.75 -27.73
N LEU A 939 21.08 30.30 -27.37
CA LEU A 939 21.38 29.84 -26.01
C LEU A 939 21.30 30.98 -24.98
N LYS A 940 21.79 32.17 -25.32
CA LYS A 940 21.69 33.35 -24.47
C LYS A 940 20.24 33.78 -24.19
N ALA A 941 19.41 33.80 -25.23
CA ALA A 941 18.00 34.13 -25.10
C ALA A 941 17.27 33.12 -24.20
N LEU A 942 17.49 31.82 -24.44
CA LEU A 942 16.93 30.73 -23.63
C LEU A 942 17.39 30.82 -22.16
N ALA A 943 18.66 31.09 -21.91
CA ALA A 943 19.19 31.26 -20.55
C ALA A 943 18.53 32.45 -19.82
N GLN A 944 18.38 33.59 -20.49
CA GLN A 944 17.81 34.79 -19.88
C GLN A 944 16.31 34.64 -19.61
N GLU A 945 15.57 33.97 -20.50
CA GLU A 945 14.16 33.61 -20.29
C GLU A 945 14.01 32.79 -19.01
N LYS A 946 14.70 31.64 -18.93
CA LYS A 946 14.65 30.70 -17.80
C LYS A 946 14.99 31.37 -16.47
N ILE A 947 16.01 32.23 -16.43
CA ILE A 947 16.43 32.94 -15.20
C ILE A 947 15.44 34.04 -14.77
N SER A 948 14.78 34.69 -15.74
CA SER A 948 13.80 35.75 -15.45
C SER A 948 12.44 35.21 -14.95
N ALA A 949 12.16 33.94 -15.24
CA ALA A 949 11.00 33.22 -14.71
C ALA A 949 11.12 32.90 -13.20
N LEU A 950 12.35 32.72 -12.69
CA LEU A 950 12.63 32.41 -11.28
C LEU A 950 12.29 33.60 -10.36
N LYS A 951 11.10 33.56 -9.77
CA LYS A 951 10.54 34.60 -8.89
C LYS A 951 9.99 33.98 -7.62
N CYS A 952 10.82 33.86 -6.58
CA CYS A 952 10.36 33.34 -5.30
C CYS A 952 10.97 34.06 -4.10
N SER A 953 10.14 34.78 -3.34
CA SER A 953 10.51 35.41 -2.07
C SER A 953 10.51 34.40 -0.92
N SER A 954 9.64 33.39 -0.97
CA SER A 954 9.35 32.41 0.09
C SER A 954 10.05 31.06 -0.05
N CYS A 955 10.65 30.73 -1.20
CA CYS A 955 11.25 29.42 -1.46
C CYS A 955 12.40 29.04 -0.50
N SER A 956 12.76 27.75 -0.51
CA SER A 956 13.81 27.18 0.32
C SER A 956 15.17 27.84 0.11
N ALA A 957 16.08 27.64 1.07
CA ALA A 957 17.45 28.15 0.97
C ALA A 957 18.21 27.53 -0.23
N GLU A 958 17.84 26.31 -0.61
CA GLU A 958 18.42 25.55 -1.70
C GLU A 958 18.00 26.12 -3.06
N THR A 959 16.69 26.30 -3.28
CA THR A 959 16.13 26.98 -4.47
C THR A 959 16.68 28.40 -4.64
N LYS A 960 16.86 29.15 -3.55
CA LYS A 960 17.45 30.50 -3.57
C LYS A 960 18.93 30.48 -3.98
N ASN A 961 19.72 29.55 -3.44
CA ASN A 961 21.13 29.38 -3.81
C ASN A 961 21.28 28.90 -5.27
N ALA A 962 20.43 27.99 -5.74
CA ALA A 962 20.41 27.55 -7.13
C ALA A 962 20.06 28.71 -8.09
N THR A 963 19.01 29.48 -7.78
CA THR A 963 18.61 30.68 -8.55
C THR A 963 19.73 31.73 -8.59
N GLN A 964 20.44 31.95 -7.47
CA GLN A 964 21.55 32.89 -7.43
C GLN A 964 22.75 32.40 -8.25
N LYS A 965 23.13 31.12 -8.14
CA LYS A 965 24.19 30.53 -8.97
C LYS A 965 23.86 30.62 -10.47
N ALA A 966 22.62 30.33 -10.88
CA ALA A 966 22.19 30.48 -12.27
C ALA A 966 22.38 31.92 -12.79
N ARG A 967 22.06 32.93 -11.97
CA ARG A 967 22.26 34.35 -12.29
C ARG A 967 23.74 34.74 -12.37
N GLU A 968 24.57 34.21 -11.48
CA GLU A 968 26.02 34.44 -11.46
C GLU A 968 26.70 33.80 -12.69
N THR A 969 26.35 32.55 -13.03
CA THR A 969 26.82 31.84 -14.22
C THR A 969 26.36 32.50 -15.53
N PHE A 970 25.13 33.03 -15.58
CA PHE A 970 24.65 33.82 -16.72
C PHE A 970 25.41 35.15 -16.88
N ALA A 971 25.72 35.83 -15.77
CA ALA A 971 26.43 37.11 -15.81
C ALA A 971 27.88 36.99 -16.30
N ILE A 972 28.52 35.83 -16.15
CA ILE A 972 29.86 35.54 -16.70
C ILE A 972 29.83 35.01 -18.14
N GLY A 973 28.65 34.79 -18.73
CA GLY A 973 28.45 34.46 -20.14
C GLY A 973 28.38 32.96 -20.48
N ASP A 974 28.40 32.06 -19.49
CA ASP A 974 28.21 30.62 -19.72
C ASP A 974 26.71 30.28 -19.78
N TYR A 975 26.13 30.43 -20.97
CA TYR A 975 24.69 30.28 -21.16
C TYR A 975 24.21 28.83 -21.05
N LEU A 976 25.04 27.83 -21.37
CA LEU A 976 24.67 26.42 -21.26
C LEU A 976 24.54 26.01 -19.79
N SER A 977 25.58 26.27 -18.98
CA SER A 977 25.52 26.01 -17.54
C SER A 977 24.44 26.85 -16.86
N ALA A 978 24.23 28.10 -17.30
CA ALA A 978 23.15 28.95 -16.81
C ALA A 978 21.75 28.39 -17.11
N ILE A 979 21.51 27.79 -18.29
CA ILE A 979 20.24 27.10 -18.60
C ILE A 979 20.03 25.93 -17.66
N SER A 980 21.02 25.03 -17.52
CA SER A 980 20.90 23.85 -16.64
C SER A 980 20.65 24.26 -15.18
N LEU A 981 21.40 25.23 -14.64
CA LEU A 981 21.20 25.73 -13.29
C LEU A 981 19.85 26.44 -13.11
N ALA A 982 19.33 27.11 -14.14
CA ALA A 982 18.01 27.74 -14.11
C ALA A 982 16.86 26.74 -14.24
N GLU A 983 17.02 25.68 -15.04
CA GLU A 983 16.06 24.58 -15.17
C GLU A 983 15.99 23.75 -13.89
N ASN A 984 17.13 23.46 -13.26
CA ASN A 984 17.19 22.86 -11.92
C ASN A 984 16.54 23.77 -10.87
N ALA A 985 16.90 25.06 -10.82
CA ALA A 985 16.26 26.02 -9.91
C ALA A 985 14.75 26.16 -10.14
N ALA A 986 14.26 25.99 -11.39
CA ALA A 986 12.84 26.01 -11.72
C ALA A 986 12.13 24.72 -11.28
N ALA A 987 12.78 23.55 -11.40
CA ALA A 987 12.27 22.30 -10.86
C ALA A 987 12.17 22.34 -9.34
N LEU A 988 13.19 22.87 -8.66
CA LEU A 988 13.19 23.10 -7.21
C LEU A 988 12.12 24.12 -6.78
N GLN A 989 11.94 25.22 -7.54
CA GLN A 989 10.86 26.17 -7.28
C GLN A 989 9.47 25.51 -7.46
N ALA A 990 9.28 24.68 -8.49
CA ALA A 990 8.02 23.97 -8.72
C ALA A 990 7.76 22.89 -7.64
N ALA A 991 8.81 22.27 -7.09
CA ALA A 991 8.70 21.35 -5.95
C ALA A 991 8.35 22.10 -4.64
N ASP A 992 9.03 23.21 -4.36
CA ASP A 992 8.70 24.11 -3.23
C ASP A 992 7.23 24.61 -3.33
N GLU A 993 6.77 24.98 -4.53
CA GLU A 993 5.40 25.47 -4.76
C GLU A 993 4.35 24.35 -4.64
N ARG A 994 4.58 23.17 -5.24
CA ARG A 994 3.68 22.01 -5.08
C ARG A 994 3.60 21.52 -3.65
N GLY A 995 4.72 21.43 -2.93
CA GLY A 995 4.72 21.03 -1.52
C GLY A 995 3.91 21.99 -0.63
N VAL A 996 3.86 23.28 -0.98
CA VAL A 996 2.98 24.26 -0.32
C VAL A 996 1.52 24.10 -0.78
N GLU A 997 1.24 23.87 -2.06
CA GLU A 997 -0.13 23.64 -2.55
C GLU A 997 -0.75 22.35 -2.02
N GLU A 998 -0.02 21.24 -2.01
CA GLU A 998 -0.45 19.93 -1.51
C GLU A 998 -0.68 19.97 0.00
N ASN A 999 0.20 20.60 0.78
CA ASN A 999 -0.01 20.77 2.22
C ASN A 999 -1.21 21.69 2.50
N ASN A 1000 -1.42 22.76 1.72
CA ASN A 1000 -2.61 23.61 1.84
C ASN A 1000 -3.90 22.88 1.44
N ALA A 1001 -3.86 22.03 0.41
CA ALA A 1001 -5.00 21.21 -0.02
C ALA A 1001 -5.34 20.14 1.01
N LEU A 1002 -4.32 19.51 1.61
CA LEU A 1002 -4.47 18.56 2.71
C LEU A 1002 -5.05 19.23 3.95
N LEU A 1003 -4.54 20.41 4.35
CA LEU A 1003 -5.08 21.20 5.46
C LEU A 1003 -6.52 21.67 5.20
N ALA A 1004 -6.87 22.01 3.96
CA ALA A 1004 -8.26 22.33 3.59
C ALA A 1004 -9.18 21.09 3.72
N ALA A 1005 -8.77 19.94 3.18
CA ALA A 1005 -9.52 18.69 3.29
C ALA A 1005 -9.65 18.19 4.74
N LEU A 1006 -8.61 18.39 5.57
CA LEU A 1006 -8.65 18.10 7.01
C LEU A 1006 -9.50 19.12 7.78
N SER A 1007 -9.56 20.39 7.35
CA SER A 1007 -10.49 21.38 7.90
C SER A 1007 -11.94 20.98 7.64
N ASP A 1008 -12.28 20.58 6.42
CA ASP A 1008 -13.63 20.11 6.06
C ASP A 1008 -14.01 18.86 6.87
N LYS A 1009 -13.10 17.87 6.97
CA LYS A 1009 -13.31 16.68 7.81
C LYS A 1009 -13.50 17.03 9.29
N LEU A 1010 -12.69 17.94 9.84
CA LEU A 1010 -12.79 18.36 11.23
C LEU A 1010 -14.12 19.08 11.50
N ASP A 1011 -14.61 19.91 10.57
CA ASP A 1011 -15.90 20.59 10.72
C ASP A 1011 -17.09 19.63 10.62
N ASP A 1012 -17.04 18.60 9.76
CA ASP A 1012 -18.05 17.53 9.74
C ASP A 1012 -17.99 16.65 11.01
N ALA A 1013 -16.80 16.29 11.50
CA ALA A 1013 -16.62 15.56 12.77
C ALA A 1013 -17.11 16.38 13.99
N LYS A 1014 -16.85 17.70 14.02
CA LYS A 1014 -17.39 18.63 15.02
C LYS A 1014 -18.91 18.73 14.98
N LYS A 1015 -19.49 18.65 13.78
CA LYS A 1015 -20.94 18.73 13.57
C LYS A 1015 -21.64 17.44 14.03
N THR A 1016 -21.08 16.26 13.76
CA THR A 1016 -21.60 14.99 14.29
C THR A 1016 -21.39 14.91 15.81
N ALA A 1017 -20.22 15.32 16.32
CA ALA A 1017 -19.96 15.44 17.75
C ALA A 1017 -20.99 16.31 18.48
N ARG A 1018 -21.22 17.54 18.02
CA ARG A 1018 -22.22 18.46 18.61
C ARG A 1018 -23.66 17.93 18.50
N ALA A 1019 -23.97 17.16 17.47
CA ALA A 1019 -25.26 16.48 17.38
C ALA A 1019 -25.39 15.39 18.46
N THR A 1020 -24.34 14.59 18.70
CA THR A 1020 -24.28 13.60 19.78
C THR A 1020 -24.33 14.27 21.16
N GLU A 1021 -23.65 15.40 21.37
CA GLU A 1021 -23.75 16.21 22.61
C GLU A 1021 -25.19 16.70 22.88
N ALA A 1022 -25.88 17.19 21.85
CA ALA A 1022 -27.28 17.61 21.97
C ALA A 1022 -28.22 16.42 22.23
N LEU A 1023 -27.94 15.25 21.65
CA LEU A 1023 -28.66 14.01 21.97
C LEU A 1023 -28.40 13.56 23.42
N PHE A 1024 -27.17 13.70 23.94
CA PHE A 1024 -26.84 13.43 25.34
C PHE A 1024 -27.60 14.36 26.30
N ASP A 1025 -27.57 15.67 26.06
CA ASP A 1025 -28.29 16.64 26.90
C ASP A 1025 -29.82 16.41 26.87
N LYS A 1026 -30.35 15.88 25.75
CA LYS A 1026 -31.76 15.49 25.61
C LYS A 1026 -32.07 14.18 26.33
N ALA A 1027 -31.28 13.13 26.10
CA ALA A 1027 -31.38 11.82 26.75
C ALA A 1027 -31.36 11.94 28.27
N PHE A 1028 -30.48 12.79 28.80
CA PHE A 1028 -30.37 13.08 30.23
C PHE A 1028 -31.09 14.37 30.63
N SER A 1029 -32.12 14.80 29.90
CA SER A 1029 -32.99 15.89 30.35
C SER A 1029 -33.75 15.48 31.62
N ALA A 1030 -33.92 16.43 32.55
CA ALA A 1030 -34.53 16.23 33.85
C ALA A 1030 -35.22 17.52 34.33
N SER A 1031 -36.31 17.39 35.07
CA SER A 1031 -36.96 18.51 35.76
C SER A 1031 -36.14 19.03 36.95
N GLN A 1032 -36.39 20.28 37.38
CA GLN A 1032 -35.58 20.94 38.43
C GLN A 1032 -35.53 20.17 39.76
N ASP A 1033 -36.61 19.49 40.14
CA ASP A 1033 -36.71 18.63 41.33
C ASP A 1033 -35.88 17.33 41.22
N ARG A 1034 -35.58 16.87 40.00
CA ARG A 1034 -34.83 15.63 39.72
C ARG A 1034 -33.35 15.86 39.45
N GLU A 1035 -32.90 17.10 39.35
CA GLU A 1035 -31.54 17.42 38.89
C GLU A 1035 -30.43 16.85 39.79
N ALA A 1036 -30.69 16.76 41.10
CA ALA A 1036 -29.78 16.14 42.07
C ALA A 1036 -29.69 14.61 41.94
N VAL A 1037 -30.77 13.96 41.49
CA VAL A 1037 -30.78 12.51 41.18
C VAL A 1037 -29.98 12.26 39.92
N ARG A 1038 -30.21 13.05 38.85
CA ARG A 1038 -29.44 13.00 37.60
C ARG A 1038 -27.94 13.10 37.86
N LYS A 1039 -27.50 14.09 38.64
CA LYS A 1039 -26.06 14.31 38.97
C LYS A 1039 -25.40 13.15 39.73
N ARG A 1040 -26.18 12.25 40.33
CA ARG A 1040 -25.69 11.02 41.02
C ARG A 1040 -25.87 9.75 40.18
N PHE A 1041 -26.51 9.85 39.01
CA PHE A 1041 -26.75 8.70 38.15
C PHE A 1041 -25.47 8.29 37.43
N LEU A 1042 -25.11 7.02 37.50
CA LEU A 1042 -23.80 6.53 37.04
C LEU A 1042 -23.58 6.81 35.55
N ARG A 1043 -24.54 6.44 34.70
CA ARG A 1043 -24.52 6.69 33.25
C ARG A 1043 -24.39 8.18 32.87
N TYR A 1044 -24.98 9.07 33.67
CA TYR A 1044 -24.85 10.51 33.45
C TYR A 1044 -23.43 11.01 33.77
N GLN A 1045 -22.77 10.43 34.78
CA GLN A 1045 -21.36 10.76 35.08
C GLN A 1045 -20.39 10.14 34.08
N GLU A 1046 -20.66 8.93 33.58
CA GLU A 1046 -19.91 8.30 32.49
C GLU A 1046 -19.98 9.15 31.22
N GLY A 1047 -21.19 9.43 30.72
CA GLY A 1047 -21.37 10.27 29.54
C GLY A 1047 -20.83 11.70 29.70
N LEU A 1048 -20.88 12.30 30.90
CA LEU A 1048 -20.21 13.58 31.16
C LEU A 1048 -18.69 13.52 30.99
N ARG A 1049 -18.04 12.40 31.37
CA ARG A 1049 -16.60 12.21 31.15
C ARG A 1049 -16.30 12.07 29.66
N SER A 1050 -17.06 11.23 28.94
CA SER A 1050 -16.91 11.06 27.49
C SER A 1050 -17.15 12.37 26.74
N ARG A 1051 -18.16 13.17 27.14
CA ARG A 1051 -18.41 14.50 26.58
C ARG A 1051 -17.25 15.47 26.82
N THR A 1052 -16.69 15.50 28.04
CA THR A 1052 -15.54 16.35 28.37
C THR A 1052 -14.28 15.92 27.59
N ALA A 1053 -14.10 14.62 27.34
CA ALA A 1053 -13.02 14.10 26.51
C ALA A 1053 -13.21 14.47 25.03
N LEU A 1054 -14.44 14.40 24.51
CA LEU A 1054 -14.82 14.84 23.15
C LEU A 1054 -14.57 16.34 22.94
N GLU A 1055 -15.04 17.19 23.86
CA GLU A 1055 -14.79 18.65 23.84
C GLU A 1055 -13.27 18.96 23.80
N LYS A 1056 -12.46 18.18 24.54
CA LYS A 1056 -11.00 18.30 24.57
C LYS A 1056 -10.33 17.85 23.26
N ALA A 1057 -10.74 16.70 22.71
CA ALA A 1057 -10.23 16.18 21.44
C ALA A 1057 -10.48 17.17 20.29
N ILE A 1058 -11.69 17.74 20.21
CA ILE A 1058 -12.04 18.79 19.25
C ILE A 1058 -11.10 20.00 19.39
N THR A 1059 -10.88 20.47 20.62
CA THR A 1059 -10.02 21.63 20.90
C THR A 1059 -8.56 21.36 20.53
N GLU A 1060 -8.07 20.13 20.71
CA GLU A 1060 -6.71 19.74 20.34
C GLU A 1060 -6.55 19.61 18.82
N ALA A 1061 -7.56 19.09 18.10
CA ALA A 1061 -7.60 19.03 16.64
C ALA A 1061 -7.61 20.44 16.00
N GLU A 1062 -8.45 21.37 16.49
CA GLU A 1062 -8.48 22.77 16.03
C GLU A 1062 -7.13 23.48 16.27
N LYS A 1063 -6.44 23.12 17.35
CA LYS A 1063 -5.11 23.65 17.70
C LYS A 1063 -3.97 23.06 16.87
N ALA A 1064 -4.13 21.87 16.30
CA ALA A 1064 -3.21 21.30 15.32
C ALA A 1064 -3.43 21.93 13.94
N LEU A 1065 -4.69 22.04 13.51
CA LEU A 1065 -5.07 22.64 12.23
C LEU A 1065 -4.61 24.11 12.12
N SER A 1066 -4.85 24.92 13.16
CA SER A 1066 -4.41 26.32 13.23
C SER A 1066 -2.89 26.51 13.32
N LYS A 1067 -2.12 25.43 13.46
CA LYS A 1067 -0.65 25.41 13.38
C LYS A 1067 -0.12 24.84 12.06
N SER A 1068 -1.00 24.50 11.11
CA SER A 1068 -0.64 23.86 9.84
C SER A 1068 0.06 22.50 10.01
N ASP A 1069 -0.26 21.78 11.09
CA ASP A 1069 0.30 20.47 11.44
C ASP A 1069 -0.64 19.36 10.96
N ALA A 1070 -0.55 19.01 9.67
CA ALA A 1070 -1.54 18.17 8.97
C ALA A 1070 -1.60 16.73 9.51
N GLU A 1071 -0.45 16.09 9.72
CA GLU A 1071 -0.35 14.71 10.25
C GLU A 1071 -0.99 14.61 11.64
N LYS A 1072 -0.67 15.57 12.53
CA LYS A 1072 -1.27 15.64 13.86
C LYS A 1072 -2.77 15.97 13.83
N THR A 1073 -3.21 16.76 12.85
CA THR A 1073 -4.64 17.09 12.69
C THR A 1073 -5.43 15.86 12.29
N ALA A 1074 -4.91 15.02 11.39
CA ALA A 1074 -5.56 13.78 10.97
C ALA A 1074 -5.81 12.82 12.15
N GLY A 1075 -4.76 12.47 12.91
CA GLY A 1075 -4.90 11.55 14.05
C GLY A 1075 -5.78 12.07 15.20
N LEU A 1076 -5.96 13.39 15.31
CA LEU A 1076 -6.87 13.99 16.29
C LEU A 1076 -8.34 14.03 15.81
N ILE A 1077 -8.61 13.98 14.50
CA ILE A 1077 -9.98 13.79 13.98
C ILE A 1077 -10.48 12.38 14.32
N ASP A 1078 -9.61 11.37 14.21
CA ASP A 1078 -9.97 9.99 14.55
C ASP A 1078 -10.26 9.81 16.07
N ASP A 1079 -9.52 10.49 16.96
CA ASP A 1079 -9.87 10.52 18.40
C ASP A 1079 -11.20 11.24 18.63
N VAL A 1080 -11.53 12.32 17.89
CA VAL A 1080 -12.86 12.96 17.96
C VAL A 1080 -13.98 11.98 17.61
N GLU A 1081 -13.84 11.17 16.55
CA GLU A 1081 -14.85 10.16 16.19
C GLU A 1081 -14.95 9.04 17.23
N SER A 1082 -13.82 8.58 17.79
CA SER A 1082 -13.78 7.59 18.87
C SER A 1082 -14.50 8.10 20.13
N ARG A 1083 -14.21 9.33 20.59
CA ARG A 1083 -14.90 9.95 21.73
C ARG A 1083 -16.39 10.19 21.47
N ARG A 1084 -16.79 10.42 20.22
CA ARG A 1084 -18.19 10.54 19.83
C ARG A 1084 -18.94 9.22 20.04
N LEU A 1085 -18.34 8.10 19.63
CA LEU A 1085 -18.91 6.76 19.81
C LEU A 1085 -19.02 6.37 21.31
N GLU A 1086 -18.03 6.71 22.14
CA GLU A 1086 -18.12 6.53 23.61
C GLU A 1086 -19.31 7.30 24.23
N LEU A 1087 -19.59 8.51 23.73
CA LEU A 1087 -20.75 9.30 24.17
C LEU A 1087 -22.08 8.73 23.65
N GLU A 1088 -22.10 8.22 22.41
CA GLU A 1088 -23.27 7.59 21.78
C GLU A 1088 -23.70 6.32 22.54
N GLY A 1089 -22.76 5.44 22.90
CA GLY A 1089 -23.04 4.27 23.75
C GLY A 1089 -23.59 4.62 25.15
N SER A 1090 -23.23 5.80 25.69
CA SER A 1090 -23.80 6.30 26.96
C SER A 1090 -25.27 6.74 26.82
N ILE A 1091 -25.68 7.16 25.61
CA ILE A 1091 -27.06 7.53 25.29
C ILE A 1091 -27.91 6.26 25.10
N GLU A 1092 -27.40 5.30 24.32
CA GLU A 1092 -28.08 4.02 24.08
C GLU A 1092 -28.29 3.24 25.38
N GLY A 1093 -27.29 3.19 26.26
CA GLY A 1093 -27.43 2.56 27.58
C GLY A 1093 -28.55 3.17 28.43
N MET A 1094 -28.72 4.50 28.41
CA MET A 1094 -29.81 5.19 29.09
C MET A 1094 -31.18 4.91 28.43
N GLN A 1095 -31.23 4.76 27.09
CA GLN A 1095 -32.45 4.33 26.40
C GLN A 1095 -32.87 2.93 26.86
N THR A 1096 -31.94 1.97 26.87
CA THR A 1096 -32.21 0.57 27.28
C THR A 1096 -32.66 0.49 28.74
N GLU A 1097 -32.04 1.25 29.64
CA GLU A 1097 -32.46 1.33 31.05
C GLU A 1097 -33.87 1.94 31.20
N ALA A 1098 -34.21 2.94 30.38
CA ALA A 1098 -35.55 3.55 30.37
C ALA A 1098 -36.63 2.64 29.79
N GLU A 1099 -36.34 1.93 28.69
CA GLU A 1099 -37.23 0.93 28.08
C GLU A 1099 -37.54 -0.20 29.06
N ARG A 1100 -36.51 -0.73 29.73
CA ARG A 1100 -36.64 -1.80 30.73
C ARG A 1100 -37.52 -1.41 31.91
N GLU A 1101 -37.31 -0.23 32.51
CA GLU A 1101 -38.18 0.21 33.62
C GLU A 1101 -39.60 0.55 33.17
N LEU A 1102 -39.74 1.07 31.95
CA LEU A 1102 -41.05 1.34 31.36
C LEU A 1102 -41.86 0.05 31.14
N GLU A 1103 -41.21 -1.04 30.72
CA GLU A 1103 -41.83 -2.36 30.61
C GLU A 1103 -42.24 -2.92 31.99
N LEU A 1104 -41.34 -2.87 32.97
CA LEU A 1104 -41.60 -3.35 34.34
C LEU A 1104 -42.77 -2.62 35.01
N VAL A 1105 -42.91 -1.31 34.80
CA VAL A 1105 -44.08 -0.57 35.32
C VAL A 1105 -45.37 -0.85 34.56
N GLN A 1106 -45.32 -1.09 33.24
CA GLN A 1106 -46.50 -1.48 32.45
C GLN A 1106 -47.05 -2.85 32.90
N GLN A 1107 -46.17 -3.82 33.16
CA GLN A 1107 -46.55 -5.12 33.70
C GLN A 1107 -47.20 -4.98 35.10
N GLY A 1108 -46.70 -4.08 35.95
CA GLY A 1108 -47.29 -3.76 37.25
C GLY A 1108 -48.64 -3.03 37.18
N ASP A 1109 -48.77 -2.03 36.30
CA ASP A 1109 -50.00 -1.25 36.13
C ASP A 1109 -51.16 -2.11 35.58
N ALA A 1110 -50.86 -3.07 34.71
CA ALA A 1110 -51.84 -4.04 34.23
C ALA A 1110 -52.48 -4.88 35.36
N GLN A 1111 -51.79 -5.05 36.50
CA GLN A 1111 -52.24 -5.85 37.63
C GLN A 1111 -52.79 -5.01 38.81
N PHE A 1112 -52.20 -3.83 39.06
CA PHE A 1112 -52.48 -3.02 40.26
C PHE A 1112 -52.73 -1.52 39.97
N GLY A 1113 -52.91 -1.14 38.70
CA GLY A 1113 -52.94 0.25 38.23
C GLY A 1113 -54.06 1.13 38.79
N THR A 1114 -53.69 2.37 39.11
CA THR A 1114 -54.56 3.49 39.48
C THR A 1114 -54.62 4.52 38.34
N THR A 1115 -55.56 5.46 38.40
CA THR A 1115 -55.66 6.55 37.40
C THR A 1115 -54.38 7.39 37.34
N GLU A 1116 -53.70 7.56 38.47
CA GLU A 1116 -52.45 8.33 38.59
C GLU A 1116 -51.25 7.56 38.05
N THR A 1117 -51.16 6.25 38.28
CA THR A 1117 -50.08 5.41 37.75
C THR A 1117 -50.22 5.20 36.24
N LYS A 1118 -51.44 5.05 35.70
CA LYS A 1118 -51.69 5.08 34.25
C LYS A 1118 -51.26 6.39 33.59
N ALA A 1119 -51.52 7.53 34.23
CA ALA A 1119 -51.05 8.82 33.73
C ALA A 1119 -49.51 8.90 33.76
N ALA A 1120 -48.85 8.40 34.80
CA ALA A 1120 -47.40 8.37 34.90
C ALA A 1120 -46.74 7.42 33.87
N VAL A 1121 -47.33 6.24 33.61
CA VAL A 1121 -46.86 5.31 32.55
C VAL A 1121 -46.99 5.96 31.17
N ALA A 1122 -48.10 6.65 30.89
CA ALA A 1122 -48.28 7.38 29.63
C ALA A 1122 -47.27 8.55 29.48
N LEU A 1123 -46.96 9.26 30.57
CA LEU A 1123 -45.92 10.30 30.58
C LEU A 1123 -44.52 9.72 30.37
N ALA A 1124 -44.21 8.57 30.96
CA ALA A 1124 -42.95 7.87 30.75
C ALA A 1124 -42.81 7.35 29.30
N GLN A 1125 -43.89 6.81 28.71
CA GLN A 1125 -43.95 6.47 27.28
C GLN A 1125 -43.74 7.70 26.37
N GLY A 1126 -44.32 8.84 26.73
CA GLY A 1126 -44.12 10.11 26.02
C GLY A 1126 -42.65 10.55 26.08
N ALA A 1127 -42.09 10.65 27.28
CA ALA A 1127 -40.70 11.01 27.50
C ALA A 1127 -39.70 10.06 26.78
N LEU A 1128 -40.01 8.76 26.69
CA LEU A 1128 -39.18 7.81 25.95
C LEU A 1128 -39.19 8.13 24.44
N LYS A 1129 -40.37 8.32 23.85
CA LYS A 1129 -40.53 8.68 22.42
C LYS A 1129 -39.95 10.05 22.09
N ASP A 1130 -40.00 10.98 23.04
CA ASP A 1130 -39.41 12.31 22.89
C ASP A 1130 -37.87 12.27 23.01
N GLY A 1131 -37.26 11.13 23.37
CA GLY A 1131 -35.80 11.00 23.53
C GLY A 1131 -35.29 11.55 24.86
N SER A 1132 -36.16 11.69 25.87
CA SER A 1132 -35.85 12.13 27.23
C SER A 1132 -35.71 10.94 28.17
N PHE A 1133 -34.81 10.02 27.82
CA PHE A 1133 -34.68 8.68 28.41
C PHE A 1133 -34.52 8.68 29.94
N PHE A 1134 -33.71 9.57 30.52
CA PHE A 1134 -33.58 9.69 31.98
C PHE A 1134 -34.91 10.10 32.65
N THR A 1135 -35.66 11.02 32.05
CA THR A 1135 -36.99 11.40 32.55
C THR A 1135 -37.96 10.22 32.43
N ALA A 1136 -37.94 9.47 31.33
CA ALA A 1136 -38.75 8.26 31.15
C ALA A 1136 -38.44 7.19 32.22
N TYR A 1137 -37.15 6.85 32.41
CA TYR A 1137 -36.67 5.93 33.44
C TYR A 1137 -37.14 6.35 34.84
N VAL A 1138 -36.92 7.61 35.21
CA VAL A 1138 -37.28 8.10 36.55
C VAL A 1138 -38.80 8.14 36.75
N THR A 1139 -39.59 8.54 35.75
CA THR A 1139 -41.06 8.52 35.85
C THR A 1139 -41.62 7.10 35.91
N ALA A 1140 -41.05 6.15 35.16
CA ALA A 1140 -41.42 4.74 35.21
C ALA A 1140 -41.09 4.10 36.56
N ASN A 1141 -39.87 4.32 37.07
CA ASN A 1141 -39.43 3.81 38.37
C ASN A 1141 -40.27 4.41 39.53
N ASP A 1142 -40.56 5.71 39.50
CA ASP A 1142 -41.45 6.34 40.49
C ASP A 1142 -42.87 5.75 40.46
N ALA A 1143 -43.43 5.53 39.27
CA ALA A 1143 -44.74 4.90 39.12
C ALA A 1143 -44.73 3.44 39.60
N ARG A 1144 -43.66 2.68 39.35
CA ARG A 1144 -43.46 1.34 39.91
C ARG A 1144 -43.39 1.36 41.43
N ASN A 1145 -42.64 2.32 42.00
CA ASN A 1145 -42.53 2.50 43.45
C ASN A 1145 -43.84 3.02 44.08
N ALA A 1146 -44.72 3.67 43.31
CA ALA A 1146 -46.07 4.03 43.74
C ALA A 1146 -47.02 2.82 43.74
N LEU A 1147 -46.96 1.94 42.73
CA LEU A 1147 -47.68 0.65 42.72
C LEU A 1147 -47.31 -0.24 43.91
N LEU A 1148 -46.05 -0.18 44.37
CA LEU A 1148 -45.55 -0.90 45.53
C LEU A 1148 -45.91 -0.26 46.90
N LYS A 1149 -46.48 0.96 46.91
CA LYS A 1149 -46.91 1.64 48.14
C LYS A 1149 -48.38 1.36 48.43
N ILE A 1150 -48.64 0.46 49.38
CA ILE A 1150 -49.94 0.37 50.06
C ILE A 1150 -50.26 1.76 50.63
N PRO A 1151 -51.46 2.34 50.38
CA PRO A 1151 -51.75 3.71 50.76
C PRO A 1151 -51.80 3.86 52.29
N THR A 1152 -50.79 4.53 52.85
CA THR A 1152 -50.88 5.10 54.19
C THR A 1152 -51.86 6.27 54.17
N SER A 1153 -53.12 6.00 54.50
CA SER A 1153 -54.11 7.04 54.75
C SER A 1153 -53.61 7.94 55.89
N ASN A 1154 -53.39 9.22 55.61
CA ASN A 1154 -53.19 10.20 56.67
C ASN A 1154 -54.46 10.29 57.53
N SER A 1155 -54.26 10.36 58.84
CA SER A 1155 -55.22 10.69 59.91
C SER A 1155 -56.52 9.87 60.02
N GLY A 1156 -56.60 9.08 61.09
CA GLY A 1156 -57.87 8.77 61.78
C GLY A 1156 -58.31 7.30 61.77
N ASN A 1157 -58.49 6.75 62.97
CA ASN A 1157 -59.08 5.45 63.31
C ASN A 1157 -60.03 4.82 62.26
N ASP A 1158 -59.76 3.57 61.87
CA ASP A 1158 -60.54 2.42 62.37
C ASP A 1158 -60.01 1.07 61.85
N ASP A 1159 -59.86 0.08 62.75
CA ASP A 1159 -59.38 -1.29 62.46
C ASP A 1159 -60.36 -2.18 61.66
N SER A 1160 -61.44 -1.59 61.14
CA SER A 1160 -62.65 -2.30 60.70
C SER A 1160 -62.51 -3.08 59.39
N TRP A 1161 -61.57 -2.74 58.51
CA TRP A 1161 -61.51 -3.31 57.15
C TRP A 1161 -60.80 -4.68 57.07
N ARG A 1162 -59.86 -4.97 57.97
CA ARG A 1162 -59.10 -6.23 57.99
C ARG A 1162 -59.97 -7.43 58.37
N ILE A 1163 -60.98 -7.23 59.24
CA ILE A 1163 -61.93 -8.27 59.64
C ILE A 1163 -62.91 -8.61 58.50
N LEU A 1164 -63.27 -7.62 57.69
CA LEU A 1164 -64.17 -7.79 56.53
C LEU A 1164 -63.56 -8.64 55.41
N LEU A 1165 -62.26 -8.47 55.11
CA LEU A 1165 -61.57 -9.29 54.08
C LEU A 1165 -61.40 -10.75 54.51
N GLY A 1166 -61.10 -11.00 55.79
CA GLY A 1166 -61.03 -12.37 56.33
C GLY A 1166 -62.37 -13.11 56.24
N ALA A 1167 -63.49 -12.40 56.51
CA ALA A 1167 -64.83 -12.95 56.36
C ALA A 1167 -65.21 -13.20 54.89
N ALA A 1168 -64.87 -12.29 53.98
CA ALA A 1168 -65.16 -12.43 52.55
C ALA A 1168 -64.43 -13.64 51.91
N GLY A 1169 -63.15 -13.84 52.26
CA GLY A 1169 -62.37 -15.00 51.78
C GLY A 1169 -62.96 -16.34 52.21
N LEU A 1170 -63.37 -16.46 53.48
CA LEU A 1170 -64.05 -17.68 53.99
C LEU A 1170 -65.38 -17.96 53.29
N CYS A 1171 -66.18 -16.92 53.00
CA CYS A 1171 -67.43 -17.07 52.27
C CYS A 1171 -67.23 -17.55 50.82
N ILE A 1172 -66.19 -17.08 50.12
CA ILE A 1172 -65.89 -17.49 48.74
C ILE A 1172 -65.38 -18.95 48.69
N ILE A 1173 -64.50 -19.33 49.62
CA ILE A 1173 -64.00 -20.72 49.72
C ILE A 1173 -65.15 -21.69 50.05
N ALA A 1174 -66.07 -21.30 50.95
CA ALA A 1174 -67.26 -22.09 51.25
C ALA A 1174 -68.21 -22.21 50.03
N LEU A 1175 -68.36 -21.15 49.22
CA LEU A 1175 -69.19 -21.18 48.01
C LEU A 1175 -68.62 -22.13 46.94
N LEU A 1176 -67.29 -22.10 46.73
CA LEU A 1176 -66.60 -22.96 45.76
C LEU A 1176 -66.64 -24.43 46.17
N ALA A 1177 -66.43 -24.74 47.46
CA ALA A 1177 -66.56 -26.10 47.99
C ALA A 1177 -68.01 -26.65 47.87
N TYR A 1178 -69.02 -25.79 48.03
CA TYR A 1178 -70.42 -26.17 47.86
C TYR A 1178 -70.82 -26.36 46.38
N LEU A 1179 -70.22 -25.63 45.44
CA LEU A 1179 -70.49 -25.79 44.01
C LEU A 1179 -69.89 -27.07 43.42
N PHE A 1180 -68.70 -27.49 43.86
CA PHE A 1180 -68.05 -28.71 43.35
C PHE A 1180 -68.66 -30.03 43.86
N THR A 1181 -69.46 -30.00 44.93
CA THR A 1181 -69.97 -31.22 45.58
C THR A 1181 -71.37 -31.66 45.12
N ARG A 1182 -71.98 -31.00 44.11
CA ARG A 1182 -73.40 -31.27 43.76
C ARG A 1182 -73.67 -31.44 42.24
N LYS A 1183 -73.79 -32.72 41.83
CA LYS A 1183 -74.12 -33.31 40.48
C LYS A 1183 -72.90 -33.50 39.55
N GLY A 1184 -72.50 -34.70 39.09
CA GLY A 1184 -72.89 -36.07 39.45
C GLY A 1184 -73.79 -36.80 38.43
N GLY A 1185 -73.23 -37.77 37.65
CA GLY A 1185 -74.02 -38.90 37.10
C GLY A 1185 -73.66 -39.49 35.71
N LYS A 1186 -73.09 -40.71 35.71
CA LYS A 1186 -73.33 -41.88 34.79
C LYS A 1186 -73.16 -41.81 33.23
N ARG A 1187 -72.27 -42.71 32.76
CA ARG A 1187 -72.30 -43.59 31.54
C ARG A 1187 -71.93 -43.07 30.12
N ALA A 1188 -71.43 -44.03 29.31
CA ALA A 1188 -71.03 -44.04 27.88
C ALA A 1188 -69.73 -43.26 27.55
N LYS A 1189 -68.68 -43.77 26.88
CA LYS A 1189 -68.39 -44.93 25.97
C LYS A 1189 -68.67 -44.65 24.47
N GLU A 1190 -67.71 -45.07 23.61
CA GLU A 1190 -67.62 -44.98 22.13
C GLU A 1190 -67.06 -43.63 21.61
N ILE A 1191 -66.03 -43.57 20.75
CA ILE A 1191 -65.15 -44.59 20.13
C ILE A 1191 -63.69 -44.28 20.50
#